data_AF-A0A5C6XIK4-F1
#
_entry.id   AF-A0A5C6XIK4-F1
#
_cell.length_a   1.000
_cell.length_b   1.000
_cell.length_c   1.000
_cell.angle_alpha   90.00
_cell.angle_beta   90.00
_cell.angle_gamma   90.00
#
_symmetry.space_group_name_H-M   'P 1'
#
loop_
_entity.id
_entity.type
_entity.pdbx_description
1 polymer ?
#
loop_
_entity_poly.entity_id
_entity_poly.type
_entity_poly.pdbx_seq_one_letter_code
_entity_poly.pdbx_strand_id
1 'polypeptide(L)'
;MNVLFKRSPALLAAGLLACTAMACGDATDTSPDESSTPAQADQALEAVAAPAPLRIGERGNLDELSRLVAQADVRSLNEALAALYATRGPVQLVTQGPIIDYADAREPVYIRHANSPDLHLLIAAGAEIQLKLRDTSGRLHEVAYALEEVDGGLAELRILASDLPAAGFLLLGSADADLEALGDDVFALAVLDEPLSCEGAERECASGDVACMLQAHSSCITSNFDAMPALHEDASPSELITDYVEDRSVFGTISVESVEEDRGTVTLKWAASRVRPEGAVMILEDGSQKPLKFEQTGENTVRVQAPEDGFSPETLIALQAPGDGIEDVGIVIAPIFGWLFPDKTWTYSGCLKFQNQAEFSQSTTVEPLHNIDVRVSTSLDGFFYRPWAPTRTNSQGCFSVSRTFTGMFAGASRRARIQYRLRDGHFGTWNTFSFDGIFRQGFSIAREIGWHSHSSSGFNAGNLLFAPGQPGALGESMRREQAVAFDSMRRIDQAAGAQNSWLRFNGPVMFHYPVPFNNVGVAPPNPANVLAPINPLPTGHGVFLSEDAWSLRTVIHEIAHTWHYKHKSGNIPNIITSLIDGWDTHNCQEDDNVAFLEGFAEYFAHEALCGSIFNSGQCVGSYYTSPLSMHGLYSDGTCASEGEPPLDSPYRVIRQDDGVTHGLKLLTADNFYRRNFTSNGSIAHVQPWVNLPSQCYWGKTDYDFWDLLWAFRADPSKGFGSHFSIVQGNDLVDFMQRFAAINEAHAYFLPQRLPFLNPLHGSNPSQSCFKRCSQPAIMANGQPQGATIAPNHCEVTPAPASANVQVSGRVWYAEKTPICPVGNYDGANCHVLTPHPSVSPFIWQGHLYTTALPGGVCPDGWFDGANCQIAQPIAGHQPFIWQGMLYFTAKYACPVGVSFGSNICLIGTTPPGTTAAVTGGNMLSYFE
;
A
#
# COMPACT_ATOMS: atom_id res chain seq x y z
N MET A 1 -17.26 3.62 27.93
CA MET A 1 -17.01 3.54 26.47
C MET A 1 -16.03 2.44 26.05
N ASN A 2 -14.95 2.12 26.78
CA ASN A 2 -13.97 1.03 26.47
C ASN A 2 -14.52 -0.43 26.44
N VAL A 3 -15.81 -0.65 26.69
CA VAL A 3 -16.45 -1.99 26.75
C VAL A 3 -17.40 -2.25 25.56
N LEU A 4 -17.89 -1.19 24.90
CA LEU A 4 -18.84 -1.31 23.77
C LEU A 4 -18.13 -1.55 22.42
N PHE A 5 -16.90 -1.08 22.24
CA PHE A 5 -16.15 -1.24 20.97
C PHE A 5 -15.37 -2.55 20.86
N LYS A 6 -15.27 -3.35 21.93
CA LYS A 6 -14.53 -4.63 21.95
C LYS A 6 -15.28 -5.81 21.33
N ARG A 7 -16.53 -5.65 20.86
CA ARG A 7 -17.42 -6.79 20.55
C ARG A 7 -17.85 -6.98 19.09
N SER A 8 -17.52 -6.09 18.15
CA SER A 8 -17.97 -6.26 16.74
C SER A 8 -16.97 -5.74 15.68
N PRO A 9 -15.82 -6.42 15.47
CA PRO A 9 -14.82 -6.06 14.45
C PRO A 9 -15.30 -6.18 12.99
N ALA A 10 -16.40 -6.90 12.71
CA ALA A 10 -16.94 -7.11 11.36
C ALA A 10 -17.53 -5.84 10.70
N LEU A 11 -18.02 -4.86 11.49
CA LEU A 11 -18.70 -3.64 11.01
C LEU A 11 -17.79 -2.67 10.26
N LEU A 12 -16.52 -2.66 10.65
CA LEU A 12 -15.54 -1.69 10.18
C LEU A 12 -14.78 -2.21 8.95
N ALA A 13 -14.66 -3.54 8.81
CA ALA A 13 -14.16 -4.19 7.59
C ALA A 13 -15.15 -4.04 6.43
N ALA A 14 -16.45 -4.22 6.66
CA ALA A 14 -17.48 -4.08 5.62
C ALA A 14 -17.50 -2.66 5.01
N GLY A 15 -17.32 -1.61 5.81
CA GLY A 15 -17.23 -0.23 5.31
C GLY A 15 -15.95 0.09 4.52
N LEU A 16 -14.84 -0.59 4.81
CA LEU A 16 -13.59 -0.48 4.05
C LEU A 16 -13.63 -1.32 2.75
N LEU A 17 -14.36 -2.44 2.73
CA LEU A 17 -14.51 -3.37 1.60
C LEU A 17 -15.60 -2.95 0.59
N ALA A 18 -16.61 -2.21 1.04
CA ALA A 18 -17.69 -1.68 0.19
C ALA A 18 -17.20 -0.72 -0.91
N CYS A 19 -16.09 -0.01 -0.68
CA CYS A 19 -15.50 0.88 -1.67
C CYS A 19 -14.77 0.15 -2.81
N THR A 20 -14.46 -1.15 -2.66
CA THR A 20 -13.69 -1.93 -3.63
C THR A 20 -14.53 -2.87 -4.50
N ALA A 21 -15.75 -3.24 -4.07
CA ALA A 21 -16.59 -4.21 -4.80
C ALA A 21 -17.32 -3.63 -6.03
N MET A 22 -17.51 -2.30 -6.11
CA MET A 22 -18.33 -1.66 -7.16
C MET A 22 -17.67 -1.51 -8.57
N ALA A 23 -16.60 -2.26 -8.89
CA ALA A 23 -15.85 -2.02 -10.14
C ALA A 23 -15.34 -3.27 -10.90
N CYS A 24 -16.02 -4.40 -10.81
CA CYS A 24 -15.81 -5.54 -11.72
C CYS A 24 -16.82 -5.48 -12.88
N GLY A 25 -16.53 -4.68 -13.90
CA GLY A 25 -17.34 -4.59 -15.12
C GLY A 25 -16.60 -5.08 -16.37
N ASP A 26 -17.16 -6.12 -17.00
CA ASP A 26 -16.99 -6.62 -18.38
C ASP A 26 -15.58 -6.77 -18.98
N ALA A 27 -15.09 -8.02 -18.95
CA ALA A 27 -14.25 -8.56 -20.02
C ALA A 27 -15.14 -9.47 -20.90
N THR A 28 -15.56 -8.96 -22.06
CA THR A 28 -16.27 -9.76 -23.06
C THR A 28 -15.34 -10.84 -23.61
N ASP A 29 -15.58 -12.09 -23.22
CA ASP A 29 -14.96 -13.28 -23.79
C ASP A 29 -15.68 -13.69 -25.08
N THR A 30 -14.91 -13.97 -26.13
CA THR A 30 -15.40 -14.51 -27.40
C THR A 30 -14.54 -15.71 -27.79
N SER A 31 -14.92 -16.92 -27.36
CA SER A 31 -14.53 -18.18 -28.02
C SER A 31 -15.25 -19.40 -27.40
N PRO A 32 -15.49 -20.50 -28.15
CA PRO A 32 -16.68 -21.31 -28.03
C PRO A 32 -16.57 -22.57 -27.14
N ASP A 33 -17.76 -23.01 -26.72
CA ASP A 33 -18.14 -24.31 -26.14
C ASP A 33 -17.24 -25.51 -26.49
N GLU A 34 -16.82 -26.25 -25.46
CA GLU A 34 -16.84 -27.72 -25.51
C GLU A 34 -17.42 -28.31 -24.22
N SER A 35 -18.38 -29.19 -24.44
CA SER A 35 -19.23 -29.90 -23.49
C SER A 35 -18.51 -30.97 -22.68
N SER A 36 -18.71 -30.99 -21.36
CA SER A 36 -18.94 -32.23 -20.61
C SER A 36 -19.64 -31.95 -19.28
N THR A 37 -20.78 -32.61 -19.10
CA THR A 37 -21.69 -32.67 -17.93
C THR A 37 -21.02 -32.73 -16.55
N PRO A 38 -21.50 -31.97 -15.53
CA PRO A 38 -21.13 -32.19 -14.14
C PRO A 38 -22.08 -33.19 -13.45
N ALA A 39 -21.50 -34.02 -12.58
CA ALA A 39 -22.21 -34.91 -11.68
C ALA A 39 -22.79 -34.13 -10.49
N GLN A 40 -24.03 -34.47 -10.15
CA GLN A 40 -24.82 -33.93 -9.03
C GLN A 40 -24.20 -34.27 -7.66
N ALA A 41 -24.18 -33.29 -6.76
CA ALA A 41 -24.04 -33.52 -5.33
C ALA A 41 -25.16 -32.76 -4.60
N ASP A 42 -26.25 -33.48 -4.31
CA ASP A 42 -27.35 -33.06 -3.46
C ASP A 42 -27.10 -33.47 -1.99
N GLN A 43 -27.42 -32.54 -1.08
CA GLN A 43 -27.90 -32.70 0.31
C GLN A 43 -26.97 -33.25 1.41
N ALA A 44 -26.75 -32.46 2.47
CA ALA A 44 -27.65 -32.44 3.65
C ALA A 44 -27.16 -31.48 4.76
N LEU A 45 -27.95 -30.46 5.10
CA LEU A 45 -27.88 -29.76 6.39
C LEU A 45 -29.14 -30.14 7.18
N GLU A 46 -28.97 -30.78 8.34
CA GLU A 46 -30.06 -31.20 9.23
C GLU A 46 -30.66 -30.03 10.03
N ALA A 47 -31.99 -30.04 10.14
CA ALA A 47 -32.82 -29.06 10.82
C ALA A 47 -32.81 -29.23 12.37
N VAL A 48 -32.68 -28.11 13.09
CA VAL A 48 -32.95 -28.02 14.54
C VAL A 48 -34.40 -27.57 14.77
N ALA A 49 -35.12 -28.28 15.64
CA ALA A 49 -36.55 -28.10 15.91
C ALA A 49 -36.93 -26.71 16.48
N ALA A 50 -38.05 -26.15 16.01
CA ALA A 50 -38.61 -24.86 16.41
C ALA A 50 -39.51 -24.93 17.67
N PRO A 51 -39.61 -23.85 18.47
CA PRO A 51 -40.61 -23.71 19.53
C PRO A 51 -42.00 -23.34 18.98
N ALA A 52 -43.05 -23.61 19.76
CA ALA A 52 -44.48 -23.53 19.36
C ALA A 52 -44.99 -22.11 19.00
N PRO A 53 -46.01 -21.98 18.12
CA PRO A 53 -46.52 -20.69 17.67
C PRO A 53 -47.34 -19.94 18.74
N LEU A 54 -47.21 -18.61 18.74
CA LEU A 54 -47.93 -17.67 19.61
C LEU A 54 -49.43 -17.60 19.26
N ARG A 55 -50.28 -17.29 20.26
CA ARG A 55 -51.75 -17.31 20.12
C ARG A 55 -52.30 -15.99 19.55
N ILE A 56 -53.40 -16.11 18.80
CA ILE A 56 -54.12 -15.13 17.96
C ILE A 56 -54.68 -13.85 18.71
N GLY A 57 -54.31 -13.60 19.96
CA GLY A 57 -54.78 -12.45 20.76
C GLY A 57 -53.94 -11.15 20.67
N GLU A 58 -52.74 -11.19 20.07
CA GLU A 58 -51.79 -10.06 20.05
C GLU A 58 -51.92 -9.17 18.80
N ARG A 59 -52.96 -9.37 17.98
CA ARG A 59 -53.19 -8.69 16.68
C ARG A 59 -53.69 -7.24 16.77
N GLY A 60 -53.78 -6.66 17.96
CA GLY A 60 -54.10 -5.23 18.16
C GLY A 60 -52.89 -4.29 18.11
N ASN A 61 -51.68 -4.82 17.93
CA ASN A 61 -50.42 -4.11 18.19
C ASN A 61 -49.87 -3.32 16.98
N LEU A 62 -50.26 -3.66 15.74
CA LEU A 62 -49.61 -3.09 14.54
C LEU A 62 -49.99 -1.64 14.24
N ASP A 63 -51.26 -1.27 14.45
CA ASP A 63 -51.70 0.11 14.26
C ASP A 63 -51.16 1.02 15.39
N GLU A 64 -51.03 0.48 16.60
CA GLU A 64 -50.40 1.17 17.74
C GLU A 64 -48.90 1.35 17.51
N LEU A 65 -48.21 0.32 17.01
CA LEU A 65 -46.82 0.39 16.59
C LEU A 65 -46.62 1.42 15.47
N SER A 66 -47.53 1.48 14.49
CA SER A 66 -47.43 2.42 13.36
C SER A 66 -47.64 3.86 13.83
N ARG A 67 -48.50 4.05 14.84
CA ARG A 67 -48.69 5.31 15.56
C ARG A 67 -47.45 5.70 16.37
N LEU A 68 -46.76 4.77 17.03
CA LEU A 68 -45.53 5.03 17.79
C LEU A 68 -44.35 5.42 16.89
N VAL A 69 -44.21 4.76 15.72
CA VAL A 69 -43.24 5.15 14.68
C VAL A 69 -43.49 6.58 14.19
N ALA A 70 -44.76 6.94 13.98
CA ALA A 70 -45.14 8.30 13.59
C ALA A 70 -44.79 9.38 14.64
N GLN A 71 -44.70 8.98 15.91
CA GLN A 71 -44.41 9.87 17.03
C GLN A 71 -42.92 9.92 17.38
N ALA A 72 -42.08 9.12 16.72
CA ALA A 72 -40.65 8.97 17.02
C ALA A 72 -40.35 8.67 18.51
N ASP A 73 -41.29 8.04 19.23
CA ASP A 73 -41.10 7.65 20.63
C ASP A 73 -40.24 6.38 20.71
N VAL A 74 -38.92 6.55 20.58
CA VAL A 74 -37.93 5.46 20.54
C VAL A 74 -38.05 4.55 21.77
N ARG A 75 -38.41 5.10 22.94
CA ARG A 75 -38.51 4.33 24.18
C ARG A 75 -39.72 3.39 24.16
N SER A 76 -40.90 3.89 23.81
CA SER A 76 -42.10 3.04 23.68
C SER A 76 -42.05 2.11 22.48
N LEU A 77 -41.35 2.51 21.42
CA LEU A 77 -41.12 1.70 20.23
C LEU A 77 -40.19 0.51 20.53
N ASN A 78 -39.13 0.71 21.33
CA ASN A 78 -38.25 -0.35 21.81
C ASN A 78 -39.01 -1.46 22.57
N GLU A 79 -39.95 -1.06 23.43
CA GLU A 79 -40.75 -2.00 24.24
C GLU A 79 -41.76 -2.79 23.40
N ALA A 80 -42.30 -2.19 22.34
CA ALA A 80 -43.31 -2.80 21.48
C ALA A 80 -42.72 -3.69 20.35
N LEU A 81 -41.54 -3.34 19.82
CA LEU A 81 -40.88 -4.08 18.73
C LEU A 81 -40.38 -5.48 19.13
N ALA A 82 -40.06 -5.69 20.41
CA ALA A 82 -39.55 -6.97 20.91
C ALA A 82 -40.49 -8.17 20.66
N ALA A 83 -41.80 -7.92 20.54
CA ALA A 83 -42.81 -8.94 20.23
C ALA A 83 -42.88 -9.28 18.73
N LEU A 84 -42.59 -8.31 17.85
CA LEU A 84 -42.62 -8.49 16.39
C LEU A 84 -41.42 -9.30 15.88
N TYR A 85 -40.23 -9.11 16.46
CA TYR A 85 -39.01 -9.85 16.09
C TYR A 85 -39.00 -11.34 16.51
N ALA A 86 -40.10 -11.85 17.08
CA ALA A 86 -40.20 -13.26 17.48
C ALA A 86 -40.59 -14.21 16.33
N THR A 87 -41.00 -13.69 15.16
CA THR A 87 -41.29 -14.46 13.94
C THR A 87 -39.98 -14.79 13.19
N ARG A 88 -39.85 -16.04 12.70
CA ARG A 88 -38.60 -16.60 12.14
C ARG A 88 -38.68 -16.73 10.62
N GLY A 89 -38.27 -15.71 9.88
CA GLY A 89 -38.19 -15.77 8.42
C GLY A 89 -36.85 -16.24 7.86
N PRO A 90 -36.78 -16.63 6.57
CA PRO A 90 -35.55 -17.06 5.87
C PRO A 90 -34.59 -15.90 5.53
N VAL A 91 -34.82 -14.70 6.10
CA VAL A 91 -34.15 -13.45 5.73
C VAL A 91 -33.11 -13.11 6.80
N GLN A 92 -31.83 -13.10 6.42
CA GLN A 92 -30.74 -12.56 7.24
C GLN A 92 -30.50 -11.09 6.86
N LEU A 93 -30.88 -10.15 7.72
CA LEU A 93 -30.69 -8.73 7.45
C LEU A 93 -29.21 -8.34 7.64
N VAL A 94 -28.55 -7.88 6.56
CA VAL A 94 -27.27 -7.18 6.64
C VAL A 94 -27.44 -5.81 5.99
N THR A 95 -27.35 -4.74 6.78
CA THR A 95 -27.43 -3.34 6.31
C THR A 95 -26.04 -2.68 6.40
N GLN A 96 -25.72 -1.71 5.53
CA GLN A 96 -24.53 -0.86 5.71
C GLN A 96 -24.83 0.33 6.65
N GLY A 97 -24.10 0.42 7.75
CA GLY A 97 -24.27 1.40 8.85
C GLY A 97 -24.85 0.76 10.11
N PRO A 98 -24.45 1.16 11.34
CA PRO A 98 -24.03 0.24 12.40
C PRO A 98 -25.15 -0.63 12.95
N ILE A 99 -25.46 -1.73 12.26
CA ILE A 99 -26.22 -2.86 12.79
C ILE A 99 -25.66 -4.13 12.14
N ILE A 100 -24.67 -4.74 12.78
CA ILE A 100 -24.27 -6.12 12.48
C ILE A 100 -24.81 -7.04 13.54
N ASP A 101 -25.64 -7.95 13.03
CA ASP A 101 -25.84 -9.33 13.42
C ASP A 101 -25.84 -9.63 14.92
N TYR A 102 -27.04 -9.55 15.45
CA TYR A 102 -27.40 -10.23 16.68
C TYR A 102 -28.00 -11.59 16.34
N ALA A 103 -27.17 -12.61 16.22
CA ALA A 103 -27.68 -13.98 16.23
C ALA A 103 -28.36 -14.33 17.57
N ASP A 104 -28.11 -13.57 18.67
CA ASP A 104 -28.69 -13.84 20.00
C ASP A 104 -29.12 -12.61 20.85
N ALA A 105 -29.09 -11.36 20.34
CA ALA A 105 -29.63 -10.20 21.09
C ALA A 105 -30.67 -9.39 20.30
N ARG A 106 -31.89 -9.34 20.81
CA ARG A 106 -33.02 -8.68 20.15
C ARG A 106 -33.00 -7.17 20.38
N GLU A 107 -32.06 -6.44 19.79
CA GLU A 107 -32.13 -4.97 19.75
C GLU A 107 -32.90 -4.49 18.50
N PRO A 108 -33.85 -3.55 18.64
CA PRO A 108 -34.69 -3.07 17.54
C PRO A 108 -33.92 -2.19 16.55
N VAL A 109 -34.23 -2.33 15.26
CA VAL A 109 -33.59 -1.60 14.16
C VAL A 109 -34.48 -0.46 13.65
N TYR A 110 -33.92 0.75 13.57
CA TYR A 110 -34.58 1.96 13.08
C TYR A 110 -33.90 2.52 11.85
N ILE A 111 -34.65 2.76 10.78
CA ILE A 111 -34.19 3.42 9.57
C ILE A 111 -34.79 4.82 9.50
N ARG A 112 -33.96 5.84 9.25
CA ARG A 112 -34.45 7.22 9.06
C ARG A 112 -34.56 7.52 7.58
N HIS A 113 -35.72 7.94 7.12
CA HIS A 113 -36.13 7.99 5.73
C HIS A 113 -35.64 9.25 4.99
N ALA A 114 -35.83 10.45 5.54
CA ALA A 114 -35.63 11.70 4.80
C ALA A 114 -34.15 12.06 4.47
N ASN A 115 -33.16 11.39 5.09
CA ASN A 115 -31.72 11.68 4.90
C ASN A 115 -30.83 10.42 4.80
N SER A 116 -31.40 9.21 4.76
CA SER A 116 -30.58 8.02 4.55
C SER A 116 -30.19 7.88 3.07
N PRO A 117 -29.00 7.34 2.76
CA PRO A 117 -28.75 6.74 1.46
C PRO A 117 -29.76 5.61 1.18
N ASP A 118 -29.80 5.11 -0.05
CA ASP A 118 -30.59 3.94 -0.41
C ASP A 118 -30.44 2.83 0.65
N LEU A 119 -31.51 2.09 0.91
CA LEU A 119 -31.51 0.98 1.83
C LEU A 119 -31.04 -0.28 1.11
N HIS A 120 -29.98 -0.90 1.60
CA HIS A 120 -29.40 -2.13 1.04
C HIS A 120 -29.55 -3.28 2.04
N LEU A 121 -30.16 -4.38 1.62
CA LEU A 121 -30.36 -5.61 2.42
C LEU A 121 -29.74 -6.78 1.67
N LEU A 122 -28.98 -7.66 2.33
CA LEU A 122 -28.56 -8.94 1.72
C LEU A 122 -29.61 -10.02 1.95
N ILE A 123 -29.89 -10.84 0.94
CA ILE A 123 -30.78 -12.00 1.01
C ILE A 123 -30.13 -13.20 0.31
N ALA A 124 -30.67 -14.40 0.47
CA ALA A 124 -30.19 -15.57 -0.28
C ALA A 124 -30.45 -15.41 -1.79
N ALA A 125 -29.46 -15.73 -2.64
CA ALA A 125 -29.60 -15.70 -4.09
C ALA A 125 -30.71 -16.66 -4.55
N GLY A 126 -31.53 -16.22 -5.50
CA GLY A 126 -32.69 -16.97 -5.98
C GLY A 126 -33.89 -17.03 -5.03
N ALA A 127 -33.87 -16.32 -3.89
CA ALA A 127 -35.04 -16.22 -3.01
C ALA A 127 -36.15 -15.39 -3.67
N GLU A 128 -37.34 -15.99 -3.81
CA GLU A 128 -38.54 -15.25 -4.20
C GLU A 128 -39.12 -14.52 -2.98
N ILE A 129 -39.17 -13.19 -3.03
CA ILE A 129 -39.56 -12.34 -1.90
C ILE A 129 -40.74 -11.42 -2.21
N GLN A 130 -41.45 -11.00 -1.15
CA GLN A 130 -42.43 -9.92 -1.17
C GLN A 130 -42.02 -8.81 -0.20
N LEU A 131 -42.12 -7.55 -0.63
CA LEU A 131 -41.72 -6.37 0.14
C LEU A 131 -42.84 -5.32 0.16
N LYS A 132 -43.30 -4.91 1.35
CA LYS A 132 -44.33 -3.87 1.51
C LYS A 132 -44.03 -2.92 2.66
N LEU A 133 -44.37 -1.65 2.53
CA LEU A 133 -44.35 -0.69 3.62
C LEU A 133 -45.76 -0.56 4.22
N ARG A 134 -45.93 -0.88 5.50
CA ARG A 134 -47.13 -0.52 6.26
C ARG A 134 -46.97 0.89 6.79
N ASP A 135 -47.70 1.85 6.23
CA ASP A 135 -47.62 3.24 6.64
C ASP A 135 -48.26 3.50 8.03
N THR A 136 -48.14 4.72 8.53
CA THR A 136 -48.73 5.16 9.80
C THR A 136 -50.26 5.08 9.85
N SER A 137 -50.94 4.95 8.70
CA SER A 137 -52.39 4.74 8.61
C SER A 137 -52.78 3.26 8.62
N GLY A 138 -51.81 2.35 8.74
CA GLY A 138 -51.99 0.91 8.71
C GLY A 138 -52.16 0.32 7.32
N ARG A 139 -51.98 1.12 6.25
CA ARG A 139 -52.12 0.67 4.87
C ARG A 139 -50.81 0.11 4.35
N LEU A 140 -50.87 -1.03 3.66
CA LEU A 140 -49.73 -1.62 2.96
C LEU A 140 -49.55 -0.98 1.58
N HIS A 141 -48.32 -0.56 1.30
CA HIS A 141 -47.86 -0.06 0.01
C HIS A 141 -46.80 -1.00 -0.55
N GLU A 142 -46.86 -1.27 -1.85
CA GLU A 142 -45.75 -1.93 -2.54
C GLU A 142 -44.55 -0.98 -2.56
N VAL A 143 -43.37 -1.52 -2.27
CA VAL A 143 -42.10 -0.77 -2.30
C VAL A 143 -41.29 -1.28 -3.46
N ALA A 144 -40.80 -0.36 -4.30
CA ALA A 144 -39.92 -0.73 -5.40
C ALA A 144 -38.55 -1.13 -4.84
N TYR A 145 -37.94 -2.14 -5.47
CA TYR A 145 -36.61 -2.62 -5.11
C TYR A 145 -35.88 -3.14 -6.34
N ALA A 146 -34.55 -3.15 -6.28
CA ALA A 146 -33.67 -3.84 -7.22
C ALA A 146 -33.02 -5.02 -6.51
N LEU A 147 -32.83 -6.12 -7.23
CA LEU A 147 -32.07 -7.28 -6.78
C LEU A 147 -30.85 -7.42 -7.68
N GLU A 148 -29.67 -7.50 -7.07
CA GLU A 148 -28.41 -7.76 -7.75
C GLU A 148 -27.76 -8.98 -7.10
N GLU A 149 -27.53 -10.06 -7.87
CA GLU A 149 -26.78 -11.20 -7.34
C GLU A 149 -25.35 -10.77 -7.02
N VAL A 150 -24.89 -11.12 -5.82
CA VAL A 150 -23.52 -10.89 -5.37
C VAL A 150 -22.84 -12.24 -5.15
N ASP A 151 -21.52 -12.29 -5.32
CA ASP A 151 -20.77 -13.55 -5.20
C ASP A 151 -20.97 -14.20 -3.83
N GLY A 152 -21.04 -15.55 -3.81
CA GLY A 152 -21.23 -16.34 -2.58
C GLY A 152 -22.66 -16.82 -2.32
N GLY A 153 -23.56 -16.76 -3.31
CA GLY A 153 -24.94 -17.28 -3.18
C GLY A 153 -25.88 -16.33 -2.45
N LEU A 154 -25.59 -15.02 -2.47
CA LEU A 154 -26.42 -13.96 -1.91
C LEU A 154 -26.90 -13.01 -3.02
N ALA A 155 -27.94 -12.24 -2.75
CA ALA A 155 -28.40 -11.14 -3.59
C ALA A 155 -28.60 -9.88 -2.74
N GLU A 156 -28.19 -8.73 -3.26
CA GLU A 156 -28.42 -7.43 -2.66
C GLU A 156 -29.78 -6.88 -3.11
N LEU A 157 -30.67 -6.70 -2.14
CA LEU A 157 -31.95 -6.03 -2.26
C LEU A 157 -31.78 -4.54 -1.95
N ARG A 158 -31.81 -3.70 -2.98
CA ARG A 158 -31.68 -2.25 -2.88
C ARG A 158 -33.05 -1.57 -3.00
N ILE A 159 -33.38 -0.71 -2.04
CA ILE A 159 -34.59 0.10 -1.98
C ILE A 159 -34.15 1.56 -1.98
N LEU A 160 -34.52 2.33 -3.00
CA LEU A 160 -34.09 3.73 -3.05
C LEU A 160 -34.80 4.52 -1.96
N ALA A 161 -34.13 5.52 -1.39
CA ALA A 161 -34.77 6.39 -0.41
C ALA A 161 -36.04 7.06 -0.99
N SER A 162 -36.04 7.37 -2.29
CA SER A 162 -37.22 7.92 -2.99
C SER A 162 -38.40 6.95 -3.11
N ASP A 163 -38.18 5.65 -2.93
CA ASP A 163 -39.19 4.61 -3.09
C ASP A 163 -39.90 4.27 -1.77
N LEU A 164 -39.52 4.92 -0.67
CA LEU A 164 -40.18 4.86 0.62
C LEU A 164 -41.16 6.04 0.75
N PRO A 165 -42.48 5.85 0.65
CA PRO A 165 -43.41 6.97 0.57
C PRO A 165 -43.74 7.64 1.92
N ALA A 166 -43.42 7.01 3.05
CA ALA A 166 -43.79 7.49 4.39
C ALA A 166 -43.02 6.79 5.52
N ALA A 167 -43.13 7.30 6.76
CA ALA A 167 -42.83 6.54 7.97
C ALA A 167 -43.76 5.32 8.10
N GLY A 168 -43.25 4.23 8.68
CA GLY A 168 -44.01 2.98 8.79
C GLY A 168 -43.14 1.78 9.14
N PHE A 169 -43.62 0.59 8.80
CA PHE A 169 -42.85 -0.66 8.90
C PHE A 169 -42.63 -1.25 7.52
N LEU A 170 -41.36 -1.44 7.15
CA LEU A 170 -40.99 -2.21 5.98
C LEU A 170 -41.06 -3.69 6.33
N LEU A 171 -41.94 -4.41 5.66
CA LEU A 171 -42.23 -5.83 5.84
C LEU A 171 -41.68 -6.61 4.65
N LEU A 172 -40.84 -7.61 4.93
CA LEU A 172 -40.17 -8.46 3.94
C LEU A 172 -40.46 -9.92 4.27
N GLY A 173 -40.91 -10.71 3.31
CA GLY A 173 -41.16 -12.14 3.49
C GLY A 173 -40.95 -12.93 2.20
N SER A 174 -41.16 -14.25 2.26
CA SER A 174 -41.20 -15.10 1.05
C SER A 174 -42.34 -14.70 0.11
N ALA A 175 -42.29 -15.11 -1.16
CA ALA A 175 -43.28 -14.72 -2.17
C ALA A 175 -44.75 -15.04 -1.80
N ASP A 176 -44.97 -16.10 -1.01
CA ASP A 176 -46.29 -16.52 -0.55
C ASP A 176 -46.61 -16.06 0.89
N ALA A 177 -45.74 -15.25 1.51
CA ALA A 177 -45.92 -14.81 2.88
C ALA A 177 -47.11 -13.85 3.02
N ASP A 178 -47.97 -14.09 4.02
CA ASP A 178 -49.01 -13.14 4.40
C ASP A 178 -48.38 -12.02 5.26
N LEU A 179 -47.87 -10.98 4.58
CA LEU A 179 -47.26 -9.81 5.20
C LEU A 179 -48.23 -9.05 6.11
N GLU A 180 -49.54 -9.15 5.89
CA GLU A 180 -50.55 -8.48 6.72
C GLU A 180 -50.79 -9.25 8.03
N ALA A 181 -50.75 -10.58 7.98
CA ALA A 181 -50.90 -11.44 9.15
C ALA A 181 -49.60 -11.62 9.97
N LEU A 182 -48.46 -11.12 9.46
CA LEU A 182 -47.12 -11.34 10.01
C LEU A 182 -46.87 -12.82 10.31
N GLY A 183 -46.97 -13.65 9.27
CA GLY A 183 -46.68 -15.08 9.36
C GLY A 183 -45.24 -15.37 9.79
N ASP A 184 -44.94 -16.63 10.07
CA ASP A 184 -43.62 -17.05 10.54
C ASP A 184 -42.50 -16.60 9.57
N ASP A 185 -42.80 -16.50 8.27
CA ASP A 185 -41.84 -16.13 7.22
C ASP A 185 -41.69 -14.61 6.97
N VAL A 186 -42.11 -13.75 7.91
CA VAL A 186 -42.11 -12.28 7.75
C VAL A 186 -41.11 -11.59 8.69
N PHE A 187 -40.29 -10.72 8.11
CA PHE A 187 -39.37 -9.80 8.76
C PHE A 187 -39.94 -8.36 8.73
N ALA A 188 -39.76 -7.60 9.81
CA ALA A 188 -40.28 -6.24 9.93
C ALA A 188 -39.20 -5.25 10.41
N LEU A 189 -39.20 -4.04 9.84
CA LEU A 189 -38.19 -3.02 10.04
C LEU A 189 -38.84 -1.64 10.20
N ALA A 190 -38.51 -0.89 11.26
CA ALA A 190 -39.12 0.41 11.52
C ALA A 190 -38.47 1.51 10.68
N VAL A 191 -39.29 2.30 9.97
CA VAL A 191 -38.88 3.42 9.12
C VAL A 191 -39.46 4.73 9.70
N LEU A 192 -38.58 5.63 10.15
CA LEU A 192 -38.89 6.93 10.76
C LEU A 192 -38.69 8.05 9.73
N ASP A 193 -39.54 9.06 9.71
CA ASP A 193 -39.46 10.18 8.77
C ASP A 193 -39.15 11.49 9.51
N GLU A 194 -37.87 11.76 9.82
CA GLU A 194 -37.42 13.04 10.37
C GLU A 194 -36.26 13.65 9.57
N PRO A 195 -36.29 14.95 9.24
CA PRO A 195 -35.11 15.69 8.81
C PRO A 195 -34.17 15.96 10.01
N LEU A 196 -32.85 15.90 9.79
CA LEU A 196 -31.83 16.34 10.74
C LEU A 196 -31.98 17.85 11.01
N SER A 197 -32.83 18.23 11.97
CA SER A 197 -32.76 19.54 12.60
C SER A 197 -31.95 19.38 13.88
N CYS A 198 -30.97 20.27 14.09
CA CYS A 198 -30.19 20.32 15.33
C CYS A 198 -31.09 20.47 16.57
N GLU A 199 -32.26 21.08 16.38
CA GLU A 199 -33.38 21.23 17.34
C GLU A 199 -33.85 19.91 17.96
N GLY A 200 -33.66 18.76 17.29
CA GLY A 200 -34.04 17.45 17.83
C GLY A 200 -33.17 16.99 19.01
N ALA A 201 -31.91 17.41 19.07
CA ALA A 201 -30.96 17.03 20.11
C ALA A 201 -31.19 17.78 21.44
N GLU A 202 -31.80 18.96 21.37
CA GLU A 202 -32.10 19.80 22.55
C GLU A 202 -33.18 19.19 23.45
N ARG A 203 -34.03 18.31 22.91
CA ARG A 203 -35.11 17.64 23.66
C ARG A 203 -34.62 16.73 24.78
N GLU A 204 -33.31 16.41 24.81
CA GLU A 204 -32.67 15.66 25.89
C GLU A 204 -32.22 16.56 27.07
N CYS A 205 -32.24 17.89 26.89
CA CYS A 205 -31.81 18.85 27.89
C CYS A 205 -32.96 19.32 28.79
N ALA A 206 -32.64 19.59 30.06
CA ALA A 206 -33.60 20.23 30.95
C ALA A 206 -33.84 21.68 30.53
N SER A 207 -35.08 22.16 30.62
CA SER A 207 -35.43 23.56 30.38
C SER A 207 -34.49 24.50 31.14
N GLY A 208 -33.86 25.43 30.42
CA GLY A 208 -32.90 26.38 30.95
C GLY A 208 -31.48 25.86 31.20
N ASP A 209 -31.14 24.61 30.83
CA ASP A 209 -29.79 24.07 30.88
C ASP A 209 -29.00 24.39 29.61
N VAL A 210 -28.46 25.61 29.55
CA VAL A 210 -27.70 26.13 28.41
C VAL A 210 -26.45 25.34 28.15
N ALA A 211 -25.79 24.83 29.20
CA ALA A 211 -24.60 24.02 29.04
C ALA A 211 -24.92 22.69 28.33
N CYS A 212 -26.02 22.04 28.71
CA CYS A 212 -26.50 20.84 28.00
C CYS A 212 -26.85 21.16 26.54
N MET A 213 -27.57 22.25 26.26
CA MET A 213 -27.97 22.62 24.90
C MET A 213 -26.77 22.86 23.98
N LEU A 214 -25.76 23.60 24.46
CA LEU A 214 -24.50 23.80 23.71
C LEU A 214 -23.75 22.49 23.47
N GLN A 215 -23.78 21.58 24.45
CA GLN A 215 -23.16 20.27 24.33
C GLN A 215 -23.90 19.38 23.31
N ALA A 216 -25.24 19.37 23.33
CA ALA A 216 -26.07 18.66 22.36
C ALA A 216 -25.87 19.20 20.94
N HIS A 217 -25.65 20.51 20.80
CA HIS A 217 -25.36 21.17 19.54
C HIS A 217 -23.91 21.05 19.08
N SER A 218 -23.01 20.48 19.88
CA SER A 218 -21.58 20.42 19.54
C SER A 218 -21.31 19.69 18.22
N SER A 219 -22.09 18.67 17.87
CA SER A 219 -22.00 17.97 16.58
C SER A 219 -22.44 18.85 15.40
N CYS A 220 -23.41 19.74 15.58
CA CYS A 220 -23.87 20.71 14.57
C CYS A 220 -22.95 21.93 14.42
N ILE A 221 -22.39 22.40 15.54
CA ILE A 221 -21.35 23.43 15.58
C ILE A 221 -20.12 22.92 14.83
N THR A 222 -19.87 21.61 14.86
CA THR A 222 -18.69 20.98 14.25
C THR A 222 -18.89 20.38 12.86
N SER A 223 -20.09 19.96 12.47
CA SER A 223 -20.35 19.38 11.14
C SER A 223 -20.42 20.44 10.04
N ASN A 224 -20.71 21.70 10.37
CA ASN A 224 -20.65 22.82 9.41
C ASN A 224 -19.20 23.29 9.09
N PHE A 225 -18.17 22.64 9.63
CA PHE A 225 -16.77 23.04 9.41
C PHE A 225 -16.27 22.84 7.97
N ASP A 226 -16.89 21.99 7.16
CA ASP A 226 -16.53 21.83 5.75
C ASP A 226 -17.14 22.92 4.85
N ALA A 227 -18.13 23.68 5.34
CA ALA A 227 -18.87 24.68 4.55
C ALA A 227 -18.49 26.14 4.85
N MET A 228 -17.73 26.41 5.91
CA MET A 228 -17.30 27.78 6.26
C MET A 228 -15.93 28.11 5.66
N PRO A 229 -15.82 29.10 4.74
CA PRO A 229 -14.55 29.52 4.19
C PRO A 229 -13.75 30.28 5.26
N ALA A 230 -12.63 29.70 5.70
CA ALA A 230 -11.50 30.43 6.28
C ALA A 230 -11.83 31.49 7.36
N LEU A 231 -12.65 31.15 8.36
CA LEU A 231 -12.53 31.84 9.64
C LEU A 231 -11.16 31.47 10.22
N HIS A 232 -10.38 32.50 10.56
CA HIS A 232 -8.96 32.44 10.89
C HIS A 232 -8.57 31.21 11.73
N GLU A 233 -7.43 30.57 11.41
CA GLU A 233 -6.79 29.49 12.19
C GLU A 233 -6.49 29.84 13.68
N ASP A 234 -6.91 31.02 14.14
CA ASP A 234 -6.69 31.62 15.44
C ASP A 234 -7.97 31.83 16.29
N ALA A 235 -9.18 31.60 15.75
CA ALA A 235 -10.44 31.84 16.46
C ALA A 235 -10.60 30.89 17.68
N SER A 236 -11.02 31.43 18.83
CA SER A 236 -11.24 30.61 20.03
C SER A 236 -12.52 29.77 19.90
N PRO A 237 -12.62 28.58 20.53
CA PRO A 237 -13.88 27.82 20.57
C PRO A 237 -15.07 28.64 21.07
N SER A 238 -14.81 29.58 21.98
CA SER A 238 -15.81 30.53 22.48
C SER A 238 -16.29 31.52 21.41
N GLU A 239 -15.43 32.02 20.52
CA GLU A 239 -15.83 32.88 19.40
C GLU A 239 -16.72 32.11 18.42
N LEU A 240 -16.37 30.85 18.12
CA LEU A 240 -17.18 29.98 17.25
C LEU A 240 -18.56 29.65 17.84
N ILE A 241 -18.63 29.37 19.14
CA ILE A 241 -19.89 29.18 19.86
C ILE A 241 -20.72 30.45 19.82
N THR A 242 -20.08 31.61 20.02
CA THR A 242 -20.76 32.91 20.03
C THR A 242 -21.35 33.21 18.66
N ASP A 243 -20.60 33.02 17.57
CA ASP A 243 -21.07 33.22 16.20
C ASP A 243 -22.21 32.25 15.83
N TYR A 244 -22.09 30.96 16.21
CA TYR A 244 -23.12 29.96 15.94
C TYR A 244 -24.44 30.28 16.64
N VAL A 245 -24.37 30.71 17.90
CA VAL A 245 -25.54 31.09 18.71
C VAL A 245 -26.09 32.42 18.24
N GLU A 246 -25.24 33.40 17.91
CA GLU A 246 -25.65 34.73 17.42
C GLU A 246 -26.60 34.64 16.21
N ASP A 247 -26.31 33.77 15.25
CA ASP A 247 -27.10 33.57 14.03
C ASP A 247 -28.50 32.98 14.30
N ARG A 248 -28.68 32.31 15.44
CA ARG A 248 -29.92 31.62 15.84
C ARG A 248 -30.67 32.32 16.97
N SER A 249 -29.95 33.12 17.76
CA SER A 249 -30.45 33.73 18.97
C SER A 249 -31.51 34.78 18.70
N VAL A 250 -32.60 34.76 19.46
CA VAL A 250 -33.59 35.83 19.54
C VAL A 250 -33.00 37.14 20.05
N PHE A 251 -31.85 37.10 20.74
CA PHE A 251 -31.11 38.30 21.15
C PHE A 251 -30.27 38.88 20.00
N GLY A 252 -29.91 38.07 19.00
CA GLY A 252 -28.91 38.37 17.98
C GLY A 252 -27.52 38.56 18.61
N THR A 253 -26.69 39.43 18.03
CA THR A 253 -25.37 39.78 18.58
C THR A 253 -25.51 40.32 20.00
N ILE A 254 -24.84 39.69 20.96
CA ILE A 254 -24.65 40.24 22.30
C ILE A 254 -23.25 40.83 22.39
N SER A 255 -23.17 42.06 22.87
CA SER A 255 -21.93 42.81 23.07
C SER A 255 -21.87 43.35 24.49
N VAL A 256 -20.67 43.62 25.00
CA VAL A 256 -20.51 44.32 26.26
C VAL A 256 -20.51 45.83 26.01
N GLU A 257 -21.47 46.53 26.59
CA GLU A 257 -21.60 47.99 26.45
C GLU A 257 -20.73 48.74 27.46
N SER A 258 -20.74 48.30 28.72
CA SER A 258 -19.95 48.93 29.77
C SER A 258 -19.62 47.95 30.89
N VAL A 259 -18.59 48.27 31.66
CA VAL A 259 -18.19 47.48 32.83
C VAL A 259 -17.98 48.43 34.01
N GLU A 260 -18.67 48.17 35.13
CA GLU A 260 -18.55 48.93 36.38
C GLU A 260 -17.74 48.09 37.38
N GLU A 261 -16.42 48.22 37.34
CA GLU A 261 -15.44 47.44 38.13
C GLU A 261 -15.66 47.56 39.65
N ASP A 262 -15.96 48.77 40.13
CA ASP A 262 -16.20 49.08 41.54
C ASP A 262 -17.42 48.36 42.11
N ARG A 263 -18.32 47.92 41.24
CA ARG A 263 -19.55 47.20 41.58
C ARG A 263 -19.52 45.74 41.17
N GLY A 264 -18.48 45.31 40.46
CA GLY A 264 -18.37 43.97 39.89
C GLY A 264 -19.52 43.66 38.93
N THR A 265 -19.91 44.61 38.08
CA THR A 265 -21.03 44.41 37.14
C THR A 265 -20.63 44.69 35.69
N VAL A 266 -21.23 43.93 34.77
CA VAL A 266 -21.04 44.04 33.32
C VAL A 266 -22.39 44.37 32.69
N THR A 267 -22.46 45.44 31.92
CA THR A 267 -23.66 45.79 31.14
C THR A 267 -23.53 45.17 29.74
N LEU A 268 -24.41 44.22 29.46
CA LEU A 268 -24.56 43.59 28.16
C LEU A 268 -25.63 44.31 27.35
N LYS A 269 -25.43 44.38 26.04
CA LYS A 269 -26.33 44.97 25.07
C LYS A 269 -26.49 44.04 23.89
N TRP A 270 -27.72 43.88 23.43
CA TRP A 270 -28.02 43.02 22.30
C TRP A 270 -28.75 43.77 21.17
N ALA A 271 -28.67 43.23 19.95
CA ALA A 271 -29.17 43.88 18.75
C ALA A 271 -30.71 43.84 18.63
N ALA A 272 -31.36 42.79 19.13
CA ALA A 272 -32.81 42.59 18.97
C ALA A 272 -33.64 43.38 20.00
N SER A 273 -34.45 44.35 19.54
CA SER A 273 -35.19 45.30 20.38
C SER A 273 -36.44 44.77 21.11
N ARG A 274 -36.78 43.47 21.01
CA ARG A 274 -38.08 42.93 21.47
C ARG A 274 -38.02 41.77 22.48
N VAL A 275 -36.84 41.39 22.96
CA VAL A 275 -36.67 40.27 23.88
C VAL A 275 -36.27 40.78 25.26
N ARG A 276 -36.90 40.25 26.32
CA ARG A 276 -36.50 40.49 27.71
C ARG A 276 -35.88 39.21 28.28
N PRO A 277 -34.65 39.26 28.81
CA PRO A 277 -34.06 38.10 29.46
C PRO A 277 -34.82 37.77 30.76
N GLU A 278 -35.14 36.49 30.96
CA GLU A 278 -35.69 35.93 32.20
C GLU A 278 -34.59 35.35 33.10
N GLY A 279 -33.45 34.99 32.50
CA GLY A 279 -32.28 34.44 33.16
C GLY A 279 -30.97 35.00 32.64
N ALA A 280 -29.95 34.99 33.50
CA ALA A 280 -28.56 35.11 33.11
C ALA A 280 -27.79 34.00 33.80
N VAL A 281 -27.00 33.23 33.06
CA VAL A 281 -26.15 32.18 33.60
C VAL A 281 -24.71 32.36 33.14
N MET A 282 -23.80 31.95 34.00
CA MET A 282 -22.39 31.81 33.73
C MET A 282 -22.13 30.35 33.42
N ILE A 283 -21.64 30.06 32.22
CA ILE A 283 -21.21 28.72 31.86
C ILE A 283 -19.73 28.60 32.24
N LEU A 284 -19.45 27.65 33.12
CA LEU A 284 -18.12 27.40 33.65
C LEU A 284 -17.34 26.44 32.75
N GLU A 285 -16.03 26.48 32.91
CA GLU A 285 -15.04 25.63 32.22
C GLU A 285 -15.34 24.12 32.37
N ASP A 286 -15.98 23.68 33.45
CA ASP A 286 -16.33 22.26 33.67
C ASP A 286 -17.65 21.82 33.01
N GLY A 287 -18.29 22.70 32.23
CA GLY A 287 -19.60 22.44 31.61
C GLY A 287 -20.77 22.58 32.58
N SER A 288 -20.53 23.00 33.83
CA SER A 288 -21.62 23.40 34.72
C SER A 288 -22.05 24.84 34.45
N GLN A 289 -23.28 25.17 34.80
CA GLN A 289 -23.78 26.54 34.76
C GLN A 289 -24.11 27.07 36.16
N LYS A 290 -23.83 28.35 36.40
CA LYS A 290 -24.19 29.07 37.62
C LYS A 290 -25.10 30.25 37.29
N PRO A 291 -26.24 30.42 37.98
CA PRO A 291 -27.07 31.60 37.79
C PRO A 291 -26.35 32.87 38.24
N LEU A 292 -26.48 33.93 37.44
CA LEU A 292 -25.98 35.26 37.73
C LEU A 292 -27.14 36.16 38.17
N LYS A 293 -26.87 37.07 39.10
CA LYS A 293 -27.81 38.15 39.39
C LYS A 293 -27.74 39.14 38.24
N PHE A 294 -28.90 39.56 37.74
CA PHE A 294 -28.96 40.57 36.69
C PHE A 294 -30.09 41.58 36.96
N GLU A 295 -29.94 42.77 36.39
CA GLU A 295 -30.86 43.89 36.47
C GLU A 295 -31.07 44.46 35.06
N GLN A 296 -32.30 44.53 34.59
CA GLN A 296 -32.62 45.17 33.31
C GLN A 296 -32.42 46.69 33.44
N THR A 297 -31.49 47.27 32.68
CA THR A 297 -31.13 48.70 32.78
C THR A 297 -31.72 49.56 31.66
N GLY A 298 -32.22 48.95 30.58
CA GLY A 298 -32.78 49.64 29.42
C GLY A 298 -33.68 48.71 28.59
N GLU A 299 -34.07 49.13 27.37
CA GLU A 299 -34.91 48.29 26.49
C GLU A 299 -34.16 47.07 25.95
N ASN A 300 -32.87 47.19 25.66
CA ASN A 300 -32.00 46.13 25.13
C ASN A 300 -30.66 46.02 25.87
N THR A 301 -30.66 46.39 27.16
CA THR A 301 -29.46 46.36 28.01
C THR A 301 -29.76 45.71 29.35
N VAL A 302 -28.84 44.86 29.79
CA VAL A 302 -28.91 44.16 31.07
C VAL A 302 -27.59 44.28 31.80
N ARG A 303 -27.64 44.62 33.08
CA ARG A 303 -26.48 44.63 33.97
C ARG A 303 -26.41 43.30 34.69
N VAL A 304 -25.31 42.57 34.55
CA VAL A 304 -25.07 41.28 35.18
C VAL A 304 -24.00 41.44 36.26
N GLN A 305 -24.24 40.92 37.45
CA GLN A 305 -23.30 40.95 38.56
C GLN A 305 -22.36 39.74 38.50
N ALA A 306 -21.06 40.00 38.49
CA ALA A 306 -20.04 38.97 38.57
C ALA A 306 -20.11 38.23 39.91
N PRO A 307 -19.78 36.93 39.95
CA PRO A 307 -19.58 36.22 41.22
C PRO A 307 -18.39 36.79 42.00
N GLU A 308 -18.24 36.44 43.29
CA GLU A 308 -17.14 36.94 44.14
C GLU A 308 -15.74 36.66 43.54
N ASP A 309 -15.61 35.60 42.75
CA ASP A 309 -14.37 35.20 42.08
C ASP A 309 -14.11 35.90 40.73
N GLY A 310 -15.04 36.76 40.27
CA GLY A 310 -14.98 37.43 38.97
C GLY A 310 -15.29 36.52 37.78
N PHE A 311 -15.09 37.02 36.56
CA PHE A 311 -15.22 36.25 35.32
C PHE A 311 -13.84 35.77 34.85
N SER A 312 -13.73 34.52 34.38
CA SER A 312 -12.52 34.00 33.72
C SER A 312 -12.45 34.45 32.24
N PRO A 313 -11.26 34.42 31.60
CA PRO A 313 -11.08 34.82 30.19
C PRO A 313 -11.90 34.01 29.17
N GLU A 314 -12.38 32.83 29.57
CA GLU A 314 -13.18 31.93 28.72
C GLU A 314 -14.61 31.77 29.26
N THR A 315 -14.99 32.57 30.25
CA THR A 315 -16.33 32.52 30.82
C THR A 315 -17.35 33.03 29.80
N LEU A 316 -18.27 32.15 29.42
CA LEU A 316 -19.44 32.51 28.61
C LEU A 316 -20.54 33.01 29.54
N ILE A 317 -21.05 34.20 29.24
CA ILE A 317 -22.26 34.71 29.87
C ILE A 317 -23.40 34.46 28.88
N ALA A 318 -24.39 33.68 29.31
CA ALA A 318 -25.58 33.39 28.53
C ALA A 318 -26.79 34.13 29.11
N LEU A 319 -27.51 34.87 28.26
CA LEU A 319 -28.83 35.42 28.55
C LEU A 319 -29.89 34.44 28.04
N GLN A 320 -30.95 34.25 28.82
CA GLN A 320 -32.03 33.31 28.52
C GLN A 320 -33.34 34.08 28.34
N ALA A 321 -33.99 33.90 27.19
CA ALA A 321 -35.34 34.38 26.90
C ALA A 321 -36.38 33.32 27.31
N PRO A 322 -37.70 33.64 27.28
CA PRO A 322 -38.73 32.65 27.53
C PRO A 322 -38.77 31.60 26.41
N GLY A 323 -38.32 30.37 26.72
CA GLY A 323 -38.33 29.22 25.82
C GLY A 323 -37.25 28.19 26.20
N ASP A 324 -37.18 27.08 25.46
CA ASP A 324 -36.40 25.89 25.82
C ASP A 324 -35.33 25.51 24.78
N GLY A 325 -35.19 26.27 23.68
CA GLY A 325 -34.25 26.00 22.59
C GLY A 325 -33.02 26.91 22.58
N ILE A 326 -32.01 26.59 21.76
CA ILE A 326 -30.80 27.43 21.62
C ILE A 326 -31.11 28.81 21.02
N GLU A 327 -32.19 28.93 20.24
CA GLU A 327 -32.69 30.20 19.74
C GLU A 327 -33.09 31.15 20.87
N ASP A 328 -33.51 30.64 22.03
CA ASP A 328 -33.90 31.47 23.18
C ASP A 328 -32.69 31.88 24.05
N VAL A 329 -31.47 31.52 23.64
CA VAL A 329 -30.24 31.83 24.35
C VAL A 329 -29.40 32.80 23.54
N GLY A 330 -28.81 33.80 24.19
CA GLY A 330 -27.75 34.62 23.59
C GLY A 330 -26.49 34.56 24.43
N ILE A 331 -25.33 34.49 23.79
CA ILE A 331 -24.04 34.28 24.47
C ILE A 331 -23.07 35.42 24.17
N VAL A 332 -22.24 35.76 25.15
CA VAL A 332 -21.10 36.66 24.97
C VAL A 332 -19.92 36.21 25.83
N ILE A 333 -18.70 36.46 25.33
CA ILE A 333 -17.48 36.25 26.08
C ILE A 333 -17.27 37.44 27.02
N ALA A 334 -17.02 37.18 28.30
CA ALA A 334 -16.71 38.23 29.26
C ALA A 334 -15.44 39.01 28.83
N PRO A 335 -15.46 40.36 28.74
CA PRO A 335 -14.30 41.13 28.28
C PRO A 335 -13.20 41.17 29.34
N ILE A 336 -11.93 41.18 28.87
CA ILE A 336 -10.74 41.30 29.71
C ILE A 336 -10.42 42.79 29.95
N PHE A 337 -10.11 43.14 31.20
CA PHE A 337 -9.61 44.45 31.60
C PHE A 337 -8.17 44.68 31.12
N GLY A 338 -7.96 45.73 30.33
CA GLY A 338 -6.65 46.14 29.83
C GLY A 338 -5.90 47.06 30.78
N TRP A 339 -4.87 46.52 31.44
CA TRP A 339 -3.74 47.30 31.95
C TRP A 339 -2.54 47.10 31.03
N LEU A 340 -1.61 48.07 31.00
CA LEU A 340 -0.32 48.04 30.28
C LEU A 340 0.60 46.92 30.82
N PHE A 341 0.32 45.68 30.47
CA PHE A 341 1.22 44.56 30.75
C PHE A 341 2.14 44.33 29.55
N PRO A 342 3.47 44.24 29.77
CA PRO A 342 4.40 43.99 28.69
C PRO A 342 4.20 42.59 28.13
N ASP A 343 4.12 42.50 26.80
CA ASP A 343 4.03 41.24 26.07
C ASP A 343 5.14 40.27 26.49
N LYS A 344 4.78 38.99 26.55
CA LYS A 344 5.72 37.92 26.90
C LYS A 344 5.74 36.87 25.80
N THR A 345 6.90 36.70 25.18
CA THR A 345 7.16 35.59 24.27
C THR A 345 7.56 34.36 25.08
N TRP A 346 6.76 33.31 24.97
CA TRP A 346 7.08 31.99 25.49
C TRP A 346 7.73 31.18 24.38
N THR A 347 8.81 30.49 24.71
CA THR A 347 9.52 29.62 23.78
C THR A 347 9.62 28.24 24.38
N TYR A 348 9.30 27.20 23.61
CA TYR A 348 9.51 25.81 23.99
C TYR A 348 10.44 25.16 22.97
N SER A 349 11.40 24.39 23.46
CA SER A 349 12.32 23.62 22.64
C SER A 349 12.53 22.22 23.19
N GLY A 350 12.96 21.29 22.35
CA GLY A 350 13.33 19.94 22.75
C GLY A 350 13.80 19.13 21.55
N CYS A 351 14.19 17.87 21.78
CA CYS A 351 14.54 16.95 20.70
C CYS A 351 13.82 15.62 20.86
N LEU A 352 13.09 15.19 19.81
CA LEU A 352 12.44 13.88 19.73
C LEU A 352 13.44 12.86 19.20
N LYS A 353 13.61 11.77 19.95
CA LYS A 353 14.52 10.67 19.62
C LYS A 353 13.89 9.36 20.01
N PHE A 354 14.31 8.26 19.42
CA PHE A 354 13.92 6.92 19.87
C PHE A 354 15.15 6.07 20.16
N GLN A 355 15.00 5.12 21.07
CA GLN A 355 15.99 4.10 21.33
C GLN A 355 15.69 2.91 20.43
N ASN A 356 16.53 2.70 19.43
CA ASN A 356 16.48 1.55 18.55
C ASN A 356 16.88 0.30 19.37
N GLN A 357 15.90 -0.49 19.79
CA GLN A 357 16.10 -1.64 20.67
C GLN A 357 16.69 -2.83 19.91
N ALA A 358 17.96 -2.74 19.52
CA ALA A 358 18.69 -3.80 18.80
C ALA A 358 18.03 -4.32 17.49
N GLU A 359 16.89 -3.77 17.08
CA GLU A 359 16.09 -4.23 15.94
C GLU A 359 16.81 -3.98 14.61
N PHE A 360 17.58 -2.88 14.50
CA PHE A 360 18.42 -2.63 13.32
C PHE A 360 19.92 -2.90 13.51
N SER A 361 20.42 -3.08 14.74
CA SER A 361 21.87 -3.26 14.96
C SER A 361 22.15 -3.99 16.27
N GLN A 362 23.29 -4.66 16.38
CA GLN A 362 23.71 -5.36 17.60
C GLN A 362 23.88 -4.41 18.82
N SER A 363 23.88 -3.10 18.61
CA SER A 363 23.95 -2.09 19.66
C SER A 363 22.66 -1.28 19.74
N THR A 364 22.21 -1.02 20.95
CA THR A 364 21.10 -0.09 21.17
C THR A 364 21.57 1.34 20.87
N THR A 365 21.12 1.93 19.76
CA THR A 365 21.46 3.30 19.36
C THR A 365 20.29 4.26 19.65
N VAL A 366 20.62 5.54 19.87
CA VAL A 366 19.61 6.60 20.00
C VAL A 366 19.56 7.36 18.68
N GLU A 367 18.41 7.31 18.02
CA GLU A 367 18.21 7.84 16.67
C GLU A 367 17.31 9.09 16.71
N PRO A 368 17.63 10.15 15.94
CA PRO A 368 16.81 11.36 15.88
C PRO A 368 15.57 11.18 15.00
N LEU A 369 14.41 11.59 15.52
CA LEU A 369 13.18 11.69 14.75
C LEU A 369 13.13 13.04 14.03
N HIS A 370 13.73 13.12 12.83
CA HIS A 370 13.73 14.33 12.00
C HIS A 370 12.50 14.46 11.08
N ASN A 371 12.17 15.69 10.69
CA ASN A 371 11.02 16.09 9.86
C ASN A 371 9.64 15.75 10.45
N ILE A 372 9.55 15.52 11.77
CA ILE A 372 8.29 15.22 12.46
C ILE A 372 7.57 16.51 12.82
N ASP A 373 6.25 16.54 12.61
CA ASP A 373 5.42 17.65 13.06
C ASP A 373 5.33 17.63 14.60
N VAL A 374 5.65 18.75 15.24
CA VAL A 374 5.59 18.98 16.69
C VAL A 374 4.70 20.17 16.97
N ARG A 375 3.82 20.02 17.96
CA ARG A 375 2.93 21.09 18.40
C ARG A 375 3.04 21.26 19.90
N VAL A 376 3.11 22.51 20.34
CA VAL A 376 3.01 22.86 21.75
C VAL A 376 1.62 23.42 22.00
N SER A 377 1.00 22.96 23.08
CA SER A 377 -0.29 23.45 23.53
C SER A 377 -0.15 23.90 24.96
N THR A 378 -0.68 25.07 25.32
CA THR A 378 -0.52 25.64 26.67
C THR A 378 -1.85 25.92 27.32
N SER A 379 -1.92 25.77 28.64
CA SER A 379 -3.13 25.92 29.44
C SER A 379 -2.87 26.80 30.67
N LEU A 380 -3.83 27.66 31.01
CA LEU A 380 -3.81 28.53 32.20
C LEU A 380 -4.61 27.95 33.37
N ASP A 381 -5.50 26.99 33.13
CA ASP A 381 -6.39 26.32 34.10
C ASP A 381 -5.98 24.86 34.39
N GLY A 382 -5.18 24.27 33.49
CA GLY A 382 -4.78 22.88 33.47
C GLY A 382 -5.73 21.92 32.75
N PHE A 383 -6.85 22.40 32.23
CA PHE A 383 -7.90 21.63 31.54
C PHE A 383 -7.96 21.96 30.05
N PHE A 384 -8.07 23.25 29.68
CA PHE A 384 -8.13 23.70 28.29
C PHE A 384 -6.75 24.07 27.77
N TYR A 385 -6.26 23.28 26.81
CA TYR A 385 -4.95 23.49 26.19
C TYR A 385 -5.12 24.15 24.84
N ARG A 386 -4.68 25.40 24.71
CA ARG A 386 -4.67 26.12 23.45
C ARG A 386 -3.48 25.68 22.59
N PRO A 387 -3.71 25.07 21.42
CA PRO A 387 -2.63 24.68 20.52
C PRO A 387 -1.94 25.90 19.91
N TRP A 388 -0.64 25.76 19.64
CA TRP A 388 0.15 26.71 18.86
C TRP A 388 0.29 26.18 17.42
N ALA A 389 0.77 27.03 16.51
CA ALA A 389 1.15 26.60 15.17
C ALA A 389 2.19 25.45 15.26
N PRO A 390 2.01 24.36 14.50
CA PRO A 390 2.96 23.27 14.48
C PRO A 390 4.29 23.71 13.86
N THR A 391 5.38 23.10 14.33
CA THR A 391 6.74 23.24 13.79
C THR A 391 7.25 21.86 13.39
N ARG A 392 8.42 21.78 12.73
CA ARG A 392 9.04 20.49 12.39
C ARG A 392 10.37 20.29 13.10
N THR A 393 10.67 19.04 13.44
CA THR A 393 12.01 18.67 13.92
C THR A 393 13.04 18.77 12.79
N ASN A 394 14.23 19.28 13.10
CA ASN A 394 15.36 19.30 12.17
C ASN A 394 16.05 17.94 12.05
N SER A 395 17.16 17.85 11.32
CA SER A 395 17.95 16.61 11.13
C SER A 395 18.47 15.98 12.43
N GLN A 396 18.55 16.74 13.53
CA GLN A 396 18.94 16.26 14.86
C GLN A 396 17.74 15.85 15.73
N GLY A 397 16.53 15.86 15.16
CA GLY A 397 15.28 15.60 15.87
C GLY A 397 14.82 16.78 16.74
N CYS A 398 15.42 17.96 16.62
CA CYS A 398 15.17 19.08 17.52
C CYS A 398 14.17 20.08 16.96
N PHE A 399 13.33 20.65 17.83
CA PHE A 399 12.34 21.68 17.50
C PHE A 399 12.47 22.89 18.43
N SER A 400 12.00 24.04 17.96
CA SER A 400 11.79 25.25 18.76
C SER A 400 10.58 25.98 18.23
N VAL A 401 9.67 26.37 19.12
CA VAL A 401 8.46 27.13 18.79
C VAL A 401 8.24 28.23 19.82
N SER A 402 7.77 29.39 19.36
CA SER A 402 7.52 30.54 20.21
C SER A 402 6.14 31.11 19.95
N ARG A 403 5.50 31.61 21.02
CA ARG A 403 4.24 32.36 20.96
C ARG A 403 4.30 33.55 21.89
N THR A 404 3.91 34.72 21.38
CA THR A 404 3.76 35.93 22.19
C THR A 404 2.36 36.02 22.75
N PHE A 405 2.26 36.20 24.06
CA PHE A 405 1.00 36.46 24.75
C PHE A 405 0.99 37.92 25.20
N THR A 406 -0.17 38.55 25.07
CA THR A 406 -0.41 39.94 25.45
C THR A 406 -1.36 39.99 26.67
N GLY A 407 -1.35 41.09 27.42
CA GLY A 407 -2.25 41.29 28.56
C GLY A 407 -1.78 40.72 29.91
N MET A 408 -2.64 40.77 30.94
CA MET A 408 -2.27 40.52 32.34
C MET A 408 -1.75 39.10 32.63
N PHE A 409 -2.18 38.13 31.82
CA PHE A 409 -1.76 36.73 31.93
C PHE A 409 -0.62 36.37 30.97
N ALA A 410 0.00 37.36 30.31
CA ALA A 410 1.15 37.13 29.44
C ALA A 410 2.28 36.42 30.18
N GLY A 411 2.54 36.79 31.44
CA GLY A 411 3.55 36.17 32.31
C GLY A 411 3.04 35.07 33.23
N ALA A 412 1.74 34.75 33.22
CA ALA A 412 1.15 33.79 34.15
C ALA A 412 1.75 32.39 33.96
N SER A 413 1.93 31.65 35.04
CA SER A 413 2.39 30.26 34.97
C SER A 413 1.43 29.43 34.11
N ARG A 414 1.98 28.56 33.26
CA ARG A 414 1.22 27.74 32.32
C ARG A 414 1.58 26.28 32.49
N ARG A 415 0.62 25.39 32.20
CA ARG A 415 0.91 24.00 31.84
C ARG A 415 1.14 23.92 30.34
N ALA A 416 1.96 22.97 29.91
CA ALA A 416 2.20 22.75 28.49
C ALA A 416 2.15 21.28 28.13
N ARG A 417 1.68 21.00 26.92
CA ARG A 417 1.72 19.69 26.27
C ARG A 417 2.59 19.81 25.05
N ILE A 418 3.62 18.97 24.96
CA ILE A 418 4.36 18.75 23.73
C ILE A 418 3.71 17.56 23.05
N GLN A 419 3.22 17.79 21.84
CA GLN A 419 2.55 16.80 21.02
C GLN A 419 3.35 16.58 19.73
N TYR A 420 3.24 15.40 19.15
CA TYR A 420 3.93 15.03 17.92
C TYR A 420 2.97 14.32 16.97
N ARG A 421 3.26 14.39 15.68
CA ARG A 421 2.59 13.63 14.64
C ARG A 421 3.66 13.09 13.71
N LEU A 422 3.77 11.75 13.64
CA LEU A 422 4.73 11.09 12.77
C LEU A 422 4.27 11.26 11.32
N ARG A 423 4.77 12.29 10.66
CA ARG A 423 4.45 12.62 9.28
C ARG A 423 5.67 13.22 8.60
N ASP A 424 6.05 12.68 7.45
CA ASP A 424 7.17 13.15 6.64
C ASP A 424 6.79 13.06 5.16
N GLY A 425 6.15 14.11 4.63
CA GLY A 425 5.81 14.29 3.21
C GLY A 425 4.99 13.14 2.60
N HIS A 426 5.68 12.06 2.26
CA HIS A 426 5.17 10.81 1.71
C HIS A 426 4.70 9.80 2.78
N PHE A 427 4.97 10.02 4.06
CA PHE A 427 4.61 9.07 5.10
C PHE A 427 3.83 9.75 6.22
N GLY A 428 2.87 9.04 6.81
CA GLY A 428 2.13 9.53 7.95
C GLY A 428 1.58 8.41 8.81
N THR A 429 1.49 8.62 10.12
CA THR A 429 0.63 7.83 10.99
C THR A 429 -0.61 8.65 11.33
N TRP A 430 -1.75 7.99 11.30
CA TRP A 430 -3.05 8.57 11.56
C TRP A 430 -3.78 7.70 12.57
N ASN A 431 -4.17 8.30 13.69
CA ASN A 431 -4.97 7.58 14.65
C ASN A 431 -6.46 7.71 14.32
N THR A 432 -6.98 6.79 13.49
CA THR A 432 -8.30 6.92 12.85
C THR A 432 -9.46 6.92 13.86
N PHE A 433 -9.32 6.23 14.99
CA PHE A 433 -10.43 6.01 15.92
C PHE A 433 -10.22 6.60 17.32
N SER A 434 -9.10 7.26 17.57
CA SER A 434 -8.91 7.96 18.83
C SER A 434 -9.62 9.32 18.84
N PHE A 435 -9.98 9.75 20.05
CA PHE A 435 -10.31 11.13 20.36
C PHE A 435 -9.23 12.11 19.83
N ASP A 436 -7.97 11.69 19.72
CA ASP A 436 -6.88 12.48 19.16
C ASP A 436 -6.94 12.60 17.62
N GLY A 437 -7.52 11.63 16.93
CA GLY A 437 -7.76 11.67 15.48
C GLY A 437 -8.85 12.67 15.12
N ILE A 438 -9.99 12.56 15.81
CA ILE A 438 -11.18 13.38 15.57
C ILE A 438 -10.98 14.81 16.09
N PHE A 439 -10.44 14.98 17.30
CA PHE A 439 -10.36 16.29 17.96
C PHE A 439 -8.97 16.93 17.93
N ARG A 440 -7.88 16.17 17.71
CA ARG A 440 -6.50 16.69 17.74
C ARG A 440 -5.76 16.63 16.40
N GLN A 441 -6.46 16.39 15.30
CA GLN A 441 -5.87 16.40 13.94
C GLN A 441 -4.67 15.44 13.82
N GLY A 442 -4.70 14.31 14.55
CA GLY A 442 -3.67 13.26 14.48
C GLY A 442 -2.40 13.50 15.32
N PHE A 443 -2.36 14.46 16.25
CA PHE A 443 -1.21 14.64 17.15
C PHE A 443 -1.37 13.85 18.46
N SER A 444 -0.35 13.05 18.80
CA SER A 444 -0.22 12.33 20.07
C SER A 444 0.57 13.14 21.10
N ILE A 445 0.26 13.01 22.39
CA ILE A 445 1.00 13.69 23.46
C ILE A 445 2.34 12.97 23.70
N ALA A 446 3.47 13.66 23.51
CA ALA A 446 4.80 13.17 23.90
C ALA A 446 5.08 13.42 25.38
N ARG A 447 4.75 14.61 25.89
CA ARG A 447 5.04 14.99 27.27
C ARG A 447 4.09 16.07 27.78
N GLU A 448 3.61 15.89 29.00
CA GLU A 448 3.01 16.97 29.77
C GLU A 448 4.06 17.63 30.67
N ILE A 449 4.06 18.96 30.66
CA ILE A 449 4.87 19.81 31.51
C ILE A 449 3.92 20.41 32.53
N GLY A 450 4.26 20.27 33.81
CA GLY A 450 3.52 20.88 34.91
C GLY A 450 3.53 22.41 34.85
N TRP A 451 3.01 23.03 35.91
CA TRP A 451 3.03 24.48 36.05
C TRP A 451 4.45 25.01 36.00
N HIS A 452 4.71 25.95 35.10
CA HIS A 452 5.98 26.65 35.04
C HIS A 452 5.76 28.11 34.66
N SER A 453 6.59 28.98 35.24
CA SER A 453 6.53 30.42 35.05
C SER A 453 7.26 30.85 33.77
N HIS A 454 6.91 32.04 33.27
CA HIS A 454 7.57 32.61 32.09
C HIS A 454 9.08 32.74 32.32
N SER A 455 9.87 32.35 31.32
CA SER A 455 11.31 32.59 31.27
C SER A 455 11.69 33.17 29.92
N SER A 456 12.54 34.20 29.92
CA SER A 456 13.11 34.79 28.70
C SER A 456 14.02 33.84 27.94
N SER A 457 14.58 32.82 28.61
CA SER A 457 15.36 31.77 27.95
C SER A 457 14.50 30.70 27.26
N GLY A 458 13.18 30.74 27.46
CA GLY A 458 12.28 29.65 27.10
C GLY A 458 12.41 28.42 28.01
N PHE A 459 11.52 27.45 27.79
CA PHE A 459 11.52 26.15 28.41
C PHE A 459 12.14 25.11 27.48
N ASN A 460 13.16 24.39 27.94
CA ASN A 460 13.76 23.29 27.20
C ASN A 460 13.32 21.96 27.81
N ALA A 461 12.58 21.17 27.03
CA ALA A 461 12.11 19.85 27.42
C ALA A 461 13.20 18.76 27.36
N GLY A 462 14.40 19.10 26.87
CA GLY A 462 15.52 18.19 26.72
C GLY A 462 15.30 17.16 25.61
N ASN A 463 15.90 15.98 25.76
CA ASN A 463 15.65 14.84 24.88
C ASN A 463 14.37 14.13 25.33
N LEU A 464 13.36 14.13 24.47
CA LEU A 464 12.15 13.34 24.56
C LEU A 464 12.43 12.00 23.87
N LEU A 465 12.88 11.03 24.66
CA LEU A 465 13.37 9.75 24.17
C LEU A 465 12.29 8.68 24.27
N PHE A 466 11.89 8.08 23.14
CA PHE A 466 11.07 6.87 23.12
C PHE A 466 11.93 5.66 23.53
N ALA A 467 11.84 5.22 24.79
CA ALA A 467 12.69 4.17 25.37
C ALA A 467 12.01 3.45 26.55
N PRO A 468 12.32 2.17 26.81
CA PRO A 468 11.87 1.48 28.02
C PRO A 468 12.19 2.25 29.30
N GLY A 469 11.22 2.30 30.21
CA GLY A 469 11.36 2.99 31.51
C GLY A 469 11.18 4.51 31.47
N GLN A 470 10.90 5.11 30.31
CA GLN A 470 10.54 6.53 30.22
C GLN A 470 9.08 6.76 30.68
N PRO A 471 8.74 7.96 31.19
CA PRO A 471 7.38 8.23 31.67
C PRO A 471 6.37 8.44 30.53
N GLY A 472 5.13 7.98 30.74
CA GLY A 472 4.00 8.21 29.82
C GLY A 472 4.23 7.62 28.43
N ALA A 473 3.77 8.34 27.40
CA ALA A 473 3.85 7.91 26.00
C ALA A 473 5.28 7.63 25.49
N LEU A 474 6.31 8.19 26.14
CA LEU A 474 7.71 7.94 25.76
C LEU A 474 8.19 6.53 26.18
N GLY A 475 7.58 5.93 27.20
CA GLY A 475 7.92 4.58 27.67
C GLY A 475 6.84 3.53 27.43
N GLU A 476 5.78 3.87 26.72
CA GLU A 476 4.74 2.94 26.29
C GLU A 476 5.24 2.11 25.09
N SER A 477 5.12 0.77 25.12
CA SER A 477 5.77 -0.10 24.11
C SER A 477 5.35 0.21 22.69
N MET A 478 4.05 0.26 22.48
CA MET A 478 3.45 0.56 21.20
C MET A 478 3.90 1.91 20.61
N ARG A 479 4.07 2.95 21.43
CA ARG A 479 4.54 4.27 20.95
C ARG A 479 6.00 4.24 20.53
N ARG A 480 6.82 3.39 21.18
CA ARG A 480 8.20 3.15 20.76
C ARG A 480 8.22 2.39 19.44
N GLU A 481 7.45 1.32 19.32
CA GLU A 481 7.33 0.52 18.11
C GLU A 481 6.84 1.37 16.92
N GLN A 482 5.85 2.24 17.13
CA GLN A 482 5.41 3.24 16.14
C GLN A 482 6.54 4.16 15.66
N ALA A 483 7.36 4.66 16.58
CA ALA A 483 8.49 5.53 16.23
C ALA A 483 9.57 4.77 15.45
N VAL A 484 9.84 3.52 15.83
CA VAL A 484 10.79 2.63 15.14
C VAL A 484 10.29 2.30 13.73
N ALA A 485 9.05 1.83 13.60
CA ALA A 485 8.41 1.48 12.34
C ALA A 485 8.33 2.66 11.35
N PHE A 486 8.01 3.86 11.85
CA PHE A 486 8.01 5.07 11.03
C PHE A 486 9.41 5.39 10.48
N ASP A 487 10.45 5.27 11.30
CA ASP A 487 11.84 5.44 10.83
C ASP A 487 12.24 4.36 9.83
N SER A 488 11.81 3.12 10.02
CA SER A 488 12.05 2.01 9.10
C SER A 488 11.54 2.30 7.71
N MET A 489 10.29 2.78 7.61
CA MET A 489 9.70 3.10 6.32
C MET A 489 10.49 4.17 5.57
N ARG A 490 10.93 5.20 6.29
CA ARG A 490 11.76 6.25 5.70
C ARG A 490 13.09 5.71 5.20
N ARG A 491 13.74 4.83 5.97
CA ARG A 491 14.99 4.19 5.55
C ARG A 491 14.78 3.27 4.34
N ILE A 492 13.65 2.55 4.26
CA ILE A 492 13.29 1.74 3.10
C ILE A 492 13.15 2.64 1.86
N ASP A 493 12.38 3.73 1.93
CA ASP A 493 12.22 4.66 0.80
C ASP A 493 13.54 5.34 0.40
N GLN A 494 14.38 5.69 1.38
CA GLN A 494 15.70 6.27 1.13
C GLN A 494 16.64 5.26 0.46
N ALA A 495 16.69 4.02 0.94
CA ALA A 495 17.50 2.95 0.35
C ALA A 495 17.03 2.63 -1.07
N ALA A 496 15.72 2.49 -1.27
CA ALA A 496 15.13 2.30 -2.59
C ALA A 496 15.47 3.47 -3.54
N GLY A 497 15.33 4.71 -3.07
CA GLY A 497 15.65 5.90 -3.86
C GLY A 497 17.13 6.07 -4.18
N ALA A 498 18.02 5.58 -3.31
CA ALA A 498 19.47 5.54 -3.58
C ALA A 498 19.82 4.54 -4.69
N GLN A 499 19.06 3.45 -4.82
CA GLN A 499 19.20 2.49 -5.91
C GLN A 499 18.59 3.02 -7.21
N ASN A 500 17.33 3.46 -7.16
CA ASN A 500 16.65 4.06 -8.30
C ASN A 500 15.39 4.83 -7.88
N SER A 501 15.09 5.94 -8.55
CA SER A 501 13.86 6.69 -8.30
C SER A 501 12.58 5.89 -8.57
N TRP A 502 12.61 4.92 -9.49
CA TRP A 502 11.46 4.05 -9.78
C TRP A 502 11.11 3.15 -8.60
N LEU A 503 12.07 2.77 -7.74
CA LEU A 503 11.84 1.89 -6.59
C LEU A 503 11.23 2.62 -5.38
N ARG A 504 11.14 3.95 -5.42
CA ARG A 504 10.59 4.78 -4.33
C ARG A 504 9.07 4.65 -4.25
N PHE A 505 8.51 4.92 -3.07
CA PHE A 505 7.05 5.00 -2.96
C PHE A 505 6.51 6.20 -3.75
N ASN A 506 5.81 5.92 -4.85
CA ASN A 506 5.11 6.94 -5.62
C ASN A 506 3.83 7.39 -4.88
N GLY A 507 3.94 8.45 -4.07
CA GLY A 507 2.83 9.07 -3.33
C GLY A 507 2.75 8.66 -1.86
N PRO A 508 1.79 9.22 -1.10
CA PRO A 508 1.74 9.03 0.34
C PRO A 508 1.41 7.58 0.75
N VAL A 509 1.93 7.16 1.91
CA VAL A 509 1.54 5.94 2.64
C VAL A 509 1.19 6.33 4.07
N MET A 510 0.02 5.90 4.52
CA MET A 510 -0.59 6.31 5.77
C MET A 510 -0.87 5.09 6.65
N PHE A 511 -0.27 5.03 7.84
CA PHE A 511 -0.61 4.01 8.83
C PHE A 511 -1.83 4.42 9.64
N HIS A 512 -2.88 3.62 9.59
CA HIS A 512 -4.11 3.78 10.35
C HIS A 512 -4.08 2.86 11.58
N TYR A 513 -4.26 3.43 12.78
CA TYR A 513 -4.14 2.70 14.05
C TYR A 513 -4.98 3.35 15.18
N PRO A 514 -5.41 2.64 16.25
CA PRO A 514 -5.65 1.20 16.27
C PRO A 514 -6.78 0.89 15.32
N VAL A 515 -6.58 -0.02 14.38
CA VAL A 515 -7.75 -0.72 13.84
C VAL A 515 -8.22 -1.77 14.84
N PRO A 516 -9.53 -1.96 14.98
CA PRO A 516 -10.12 -2.88 15.97
C PRO A 516 -9.96 -4.38 15.62
N PHE A 517 -9.11 -4.71 14.64
CA PHE A 517 -8.79 -6.10 14.30
C PHE A 517 -7.76 -6.60 15.30
N ASN A 518 -7.97 -7.72 15.99
CA ASN A 518 -6.98 -8.21 16.94
C ASN A 518 -5.79 -8.85 16.20
N ASN A 519 -4.55 -8.43 16.49
CA ASN A 519 -3.30 -9.00 15.98
C ASN A 519 -3.09 -8.96 14.45
N VAL A 520 -3.94 -8.26 13.69
CA VAL A 520 -3.81 -8.20 12.22
C VAL A 520 -3.18 -6.87 11.79
N GLY A 521 -2.30 -6.94 10.80
CA GLY A 521 -1.92 -5.85 9.91
C GLY A 521 -2.52 -6.10 8.53
N VAL A 522 -3.03 -5.06 7.87
CA VAL A 522 -3.55 -5.18 6.50
C VAL A 522 -3.18 -3.94 5.70
N ALA A 523 -2.52 -4.11 4.57
CA ALA A 523 -2.43 -3.12 3.52
C ALA A 523 -3.41 -3.51 2.39
N PRO A 524 -4.60 -2.89 2.29
CA PRO A 524 -5.48 -3.10 1.15
C PRO A 524 -4.94 -2.37 -0.09
N PRO A 525 -5.20 -2.90 -1.30
CA PRO A 525 -4.92 -2.17 -2.53
C PRO A 525 -5.68 -0.83 -2.54
N ASN A 526 -5.02 0.27 -2.93
CA ASN A 526 -5.65 1.59 -2.91
C ASN A 526 -6.78 1.68 -3.96
N PRO A 527 -8.02 2.01 -3.54
CA PRO A 527 -9.13 2.16 -4.47
C PRO A 527 -8.94 3.30 -5.47
N ALA A 528 -8.08 4.30 -5.22
CA ALA A 528 -7.87 5.39 -6.19
C ALA A 528 -7.09 5.00 -7.46
N ASN A 529 -6.41 3.84 -7.48
CA ASN A 529 -5.92 3.29 -8.75
C ASN A 529 -7.08 2.77 -9.63
N VAL A 530 -8.27 2.60 -9.06
CA VAL A 530 -9.50 2.13 -9.72
C VAL A 530 -10.53 3.27 -9.89
N LEU A 531 -10.58 4.25 -8.96
CA LEU A 531 -11.58 5.33 -8.89
C LEU A 531 -11.03 6.75 -9.15
N ALA A 532 -9.88 6.86 -9.82
CA ALA A 532 -9.19 8.13 -10.12
C ALA A 532 -10.05 9.31 -10.67
N PRO A 533 -11.20 9.12 -11.35
CA PRO A 533 -11.99 10.26 -11.83
C PRO A 533 -12.79 11.01 -10.76
N ILE A 534 -13.05 10.43 -9.57
CA ILE A 534 -14.12 10.92 -8.67
C ILE A 534 -13.59 11.57 -7.38
N ASN A 535 -12.37 11.26 -6.93
CA ASN A 535 -11.83 11.79 -5.67
C ASN A 535 -10.57 12.67 -5.89
N PRO A 536 -10.65 14.00 -5.72
CA PRO A 536 -9.55 14.93 -6.02
C PRO A 536 -8.45 15.00 -4.94
N LEU A 537 -8.57 14.24 -3.86
CA LEU A 537 -7.52 14.15 -2.84
C LEU A 537 -6.57 12.98 -3.19
N PRO A 538 -5.23 13.17 -3.18
CA PRO A 538 -4.30 12.06 -3.36
C PRO A 538 -4.46 11.09 -2.19
N THR A 539 -5.27 10.05 -2.37
CA THR A 539 -5.43 9.02 -1.34
C THR A 539 -4.09 8.33 -1.18
N GLY A 540 -3.46 8.53 -0.02
CA GLY A 540 -2.32 7.71 0.37
C GLY A 540 -2.74 6.24 0.41
N HIS A 541 -1.81 5.32 0.17
CA HIS A 541 -2.07 3.92 0.48
C HIS A 541 -2.21 3.79 1.99
N GLY A 542 -3.34 3.25 2.45
CA GLY A 542 -3.57 2.97 3.85
C GLY A 542 -2.92 1.64 4.25
N VAL A 543 -2.17 1.63 5.35
CA VAL A 543 -1.75 0.44 6.06
C VAL A 543 -2.47 0.42 7.39
N PHE A 544 -3.24 -0.60 7.68
CA PHE A 544 -4.08 -0.69 8.87
C PHE A 544 -3.43 -1.63 9.86
N LEU A 545 -3.04 -1.14 11.04
CA LEU A 545 -2.36 -1.94 12.06
C LEU A 545 -3.18 -1.96 13.35
N SER A 546 -3.34 -3.16 13.91
CA SER A 546 -3.90 -3.32 15.25
C SER A 546 -2.98 -2.80 16.35
N GLU A 547 -3.49 -2.77 17.59
CA GLU A 547 -2.72 -2.35 18.77
C GLU A 547 -1.50 -3.20 19.04
N ASP A 548 -1.60 -4.49 18.76
CA ASP A 548 -0.54 -5.46 19.03
C ASP A 548 0.27 -5.83 17.76
N ALA A 549 -0.09 -5.29 16.59
CA ALA A 549 0.57 -5.56 15.30
C ALA A 549 1.67 -4.55 14.91
N TRP A 550 2.15 -3.72 15.84
CA TRP A 550 3.22 -2.75 15.59
C TRP A 550 4.64 -3.36 15.58
N SER A 551 4.76 -4.68 15.64
CA SER A 551 6.04 -5.35 15.50
C SER A 551 6.72 -4.89 14.20
N LEU A 552 8.01 -4.59 14.25
CA LEU A 552 8.75 -4.07 13.11
C LEU A 552 8.63 -4.97 11.87
N ARG A 553 8.63 -6.30 12.06
CA ARG A 553 8.45 -7.27 10.98
C ARG A 553 7.09 -7.08 10.31
N THR A 554 6.01 -7.07 11.09
CA THR A 554 4.64 -6.88 10.58
C THR A 554 4.53 -5.56 9.81
N VAL A 555 5.10 -4.48 10.34
CA VAL A 555 5.06 -3.19 9.64
C VAL A 555 5.82 -3.26 8.31
N ILE A 556 7.01 -3.86 8.26
CA ILE A 556 7.76 -3.98 6.99
C ILE A 556 7.04 -4.91 6.00
N HIS A 557 6.40 -5.97 6.48
CA HIS A 557 5.54 -6.84 5.69
C HIS A 557 4.42 -6.05 5.01
N GLU A 558 3.63 -5.28 5.78
CA GLU A 558 2.58 -4.44 5.20
C GLU A 558 3.10 -3.32 4.29
N ILE A 559 4.30 -2.81 4.57
CA ILE A 559 4.99 -1.86 3.68
C ILE A 559 5.34 -2.54 2.36
N ALA A 560 5.73 -3.80 2.36
CA ALA A 560 6.05 -4.56 1.15
C ALA A 560 4.81 -4.75 0.26
N HIS A 561 3.65 -5.05 0.85
CA HIS A 561 2.36 -5.05 0.14
C HIS A 561 2.10 -3.70 -0.52
N THR A 562 2.22 -2.62 0.25
CA THR A 562 2.05 -1.26 -0.25
C THR A 562 3.04 -0.94 -1.37
N TRP A 563 4.28 -1.40 -1.25
CA TRP A 563 5.30 -1.23 -2.28
C TRP A 563 4.87 -1.97 -3.56
N HIS A 564 4.50 -3.24 -3.45
CA HIS A 564 4.07 -4.05 -4.59
C HIS A 564 2.89 -3.38 -5.33
N TYR A 565 1.88 -2.91 -4.61
CA TYR A 565 0.71 -2.25 -5.22
C TYR A 565 1.05 -0.98 -5.99
N LYS A 566 2.07 -0.24 -5.56
CA LYS A 566 2.51 0.99 -6.23
C LYS A 566 3.40 0.75 -7.45
N HIS A 567 3.94 -0.46 -7.61
CA HIS A 567 4.91 -0.79 -8.66
C HIS A 567 4.38 -1.81 -9.69
N LYS A 568 3.15 -2.28 -9.55
CA LYS A 568 2.48 -3.21 -10.48
C LYS A 568 1.62 -2.52 -11.54
N SER A 569 1.20 -3.28 -12.56
CA SER A 569 0.21 -2.90 -13.56
C SER A 569 -0.86 -3.98 -13.65
N GLY A 570 -1.96 -3.81 -12.93
CA GLY A 570 -3.10 -4.75 -12.95
C GLY A 570 -3.90 -4.73 -11.65
N ASN A 571 -5.17 -5.16 -11.73
CA ASN A 571 -6.03 -5.41 -10.56
C ASN A 571 -5.57 -6.69 -9.85
N ILE A 572 -5.77 -6.78 -8.54
CA ILE A 572 -5.56 -8.03 -7.78
C ILE A 572 -6.93 -8.68 -7.67
N PRO A 573 -7.18 -9.80 -8.37
CA PRO A 573 -8.35 -10.60 -8.07
C PRO A 573 -8.18 -11.21 -6.67
N ASN A 574 -9.27 -11.35 -5.91
CA ASN A 574 -9.39 -12.29 -4.78
C ASN A 574 -8.78 -11.95 -3.41
N ILE A 575 -8.07 -10.82 -3.18
CA ILE A 575 -7.67 -10.45 -1.80
C ILE A 575 -8.89 -10.36 -0.87
N ILE A 576 -9.99 -9.80 -1.39
CA ILE A 576 -11.21 -9.60 -0.61
C ILE A 576 -11.79 -10.95 -0.20
N THR A 577 -11.85 -11.91 -1.12
CA THR A 577 -12.36 -13.26 -0.87
C THR A 577 -11.51 -14.01 0.15
N SER A 578 -10.18 -13.93 0.05
CA SER A 578 -9.27 -14.55 1.02
C SER A 578 -9.35 -13.92 2.42
N LEU A 579 -9.60 -12.61 2.52
CA LEU A 579 -9.86 -11.95 3.81
C LEU A 579 -11.21 -12.35 4.43
N ILE A 580 -12.21 -12.72 3.60
CA ILE A 580 -13.54 -13.15 4.04
C ILE A 580 -13.52 -14.59 4.57
N ASP A 581 -12.78 -15.50 3.93
CA ASP A 581 -12.88 -16.94 4.19
C ASP A 581 -12.03 -17.45 5.39
N GLY A 582 -11.18 -16.62 6.00
CA GLY A 582 -10.36 -17.06 7.13
C GLY A 582 -9.77 -15.98 8.04
N TRP A 583 -9.82 -14.69 7.67
CA TRP A 583 -9.11 -13.59 8.34
C TRP A 583 -7.60 -13.77 8.49
N ASP A 584 -7.05 -14.84 7.92
CA ASP A 584 -5.64 -15.14 7.81
C ASP A 584 -5.33 -15.28 6.33
N THR A 585 -4.39 -14.48 5.86
CA THR A 585 -3.85 -14.57 4.49
C THR A 585 -2.72 -15.58 4.38
N HIS A 586 -2.34 -16.24 5.49
CA HIS A 586 -1.31 -17.27 5.57
C HIS A 586 -1.91 -18.70 5.64
N ASN A 587 -2.85 -19.01 4.76
CA ASN A 587 -3.48 -20.33 4.76
C ASN A 587 -2.65 -21.34 3.95
N CYS A 588 -2.72 -22.62 4.27
CA CYS A 588 -1.89 -23.62 3.59
C CYS A 588 -2.22 -23.83 2.09
N GLN A 589 -3.43 -23.46 1.65
CA GLN A 589 -3.83 -23.47 0.25
C GLN A 589 -4.46 -22.14 -0.15
N GLU A 590 -3.61 -21.24 -0.63
CA GLU A 590 -4.03 -19.95 -1.14
C GLU A 590 -4.26 -20.00 -2.66
N ASP A 591 -5.01 -19.01 -3.16
CA ASP A 591 -4.93 -18.62 -4.56
C ASP A 591 -3.47 -18.25 -4.88
N ASP A 592 -2.93 -18.72 -6.01
CA ASP A 592 -1.55 -18.51 -6.43
C ASP A 592 -1.14 -17.01 -6.34
N ASN A 593 -2.09 -16.09 -6.56
CA ASN A 593 -1.87 -14.66 -6.46
C ASN A 593 -1.70 -14.17 -5.01
N VAL A 594 -2.46 -14.73 -4.08
CA VAL A 594 -2.39 -14.41 -2.64
C VAL A 594 -1.10 -15.00 -2.07
N ALA A 595 -0.78 -16.25 -2.40
CA ALA A 595 0.48 -16.89 -2.06
C ALA A 595 1.68 -16.08 -2.53
N PHE A 596 1.64 -15.61 -3.78
CA PHE A 596 2.71 -14.77 -4.31
C PHE A 596 2.84 -13.45 -3.55
N LEU A 597 1.71 -12.81 -3.25
CA LEU A 597 1.65 -11.52 -2.59
C LEU A 597 2.20 -11.57 -1.16
N GLU A 598 1.69 -12.49 -0.34
CA GLU A 598 2.13 -12.69 1.04
C GLU A 598 3.57 -13.20 1.09
N GLY A 599 3.93 -14.17 0.23
CA GLY A 599 5.29 -14.66 0.16
C GLY A 599 6.30 -13.63 -0.33
N PHE A 600 5.89 -12.70 -1.19
CA PHE A 600 6.70 -11.54 -1.54
C PHE A 600 6.89 -10.60 -0.34
N ALA A 601 5.84 -10.32 0.42
CA ALA A 601 5.92 -9.44 1.59
C ALA A 601 6.81 -10.03 2.70
N GLU A 602 6.71 -11.33 2.94
CA GLU A 602 7.59 -12.07 3.85
C GLU A 602 9.04 -12.06 3.39
N TYR A 603 9.27 -12.32 2.09
CA TYR A 603 10.59 -12.20 1.48
C TYR A 603 11.18 -10.79 1.65
N PHE A 604 10.41 -9.76 1.32
CA PHE A 604 10.84 -8.37 1.41
C PHE A 604 11.19 -7.99 2.85
N ALA A 605 10.31 -8.32 3.80
CA ALA A 605 10.54 -8.04 5.22
C ALA A 605 11.81 -8.72 5.73
N HIS A 606 12.01 -9.98 5.33
CA HIS A 606 13.22 -10.72 5.65
C HIS A 606 14.48 -10.03 5.11
N GLU A 607 14.55 -9.75 3.81
CA GLU A 607 15.74 -9.16 3.19
C GLU A 607 16.04 -7.75 3.72
N ALA A 608 15.01 -6.93 3.91
CA ALA A 608 15.14 -5.60 4.49
C ALA A 608 15.82 -5.69 5.87
N LEU A 609 15.31 -6.59 6.73
CA LEU A 609 15.78 -6.79 8.11
C LEU A 609 17.11 -7.55 8.21
N CYS A 610 17.46 -8.37 7.22
CA CYS A 610 18.70 -9.15 7.19
C CYS A 610 19.92 -8.36 6.70
N GLY A 611 19.74 -7.15 6.20
CA GLY A 611 20.85 -6.24 5.93
C GLY A 611 20.75 -5.46 4.62
N SER A 612 19.85 -5.83 3.71
CA SER A 612 19.70 -5.13 2.41
C SER A 612 19.33 -3.66 2.57
N ILE A 613 18.64 -3.31 3.66
CA ILE A 613 18.24 -1.94 3.98
C ILE A 613 18.84 -1.47 5.31
N PHE A 614 18.69 -2.27 6.37
CA PHE A 614 19.08 -1.84 7.72
C PHE A 614 20.53 -2.13 8.09
N ASN A 615 21.30 -2.83 7.24
CA ASN A 615 22.68 -3.24 7.50
C ASN A 615 22.88 -3.83 8.92
N SER A 616 21.94 -4.66 9.36
CA SER A 616 21.83 -5.14 10.74
C SER A 616 22.94 -6.12 11.14
N GLY A 617 23.72 -6.62 10.19
CA GLY A 617 24.81 -7.57 10.41
C GLY A 617 24.37 -8.95 10.91
N GLN A 618 23.10 -9.12 11.26
CA GLN A 618 22.44 -10.36 11.65
C GLN A 618 20.96 -10.31 11.24
N CYS A 619 20.48 -11.36 10.57
CA CYS A 619 19.05 -11.63 10.50
C CYS A 619 18.51 -11.82 11.93
N VAL A 620 17.40 -11.19 12.28
CA VAL A 620 16.76 -11.28 13.61
C VAL A 620 16.46 -12.77 13.92
N GLY A 621 17.34 -13.39 14.72
CA GLY A 621 17.55 -14.84 14.71
C GLY A 621 16.43 -15.73 15.27
N SER A 622 15.37 -15.16 15.84
CA SER A 622 14.27 -15.90 16.46
C SER A 622 13.06 -16.15 15.55
N TYR A 623 12.96 -15.48 14.40
CA TYR A 623 11.72 -15.47 13.60
C TYR A 623 11.81 -16.16 12.23
N TYR A 624 13.00 -16.60 11.80
CA TYR A 624 13.24 -17.03 10.41
C TYR A 624 13.69 -18.49 10.26
N THR A 625 13.35 -19.36 11.22
CA THR A 625 13.90 -20.72 11.27
C THR A 625 13.26 -21.71 10.29
N SER A 626 12.08 -21.40 9.71
CA SER A 626 11.32 -22.38 8.93
C SER A 626 11.66 -22.42 7.43
N PRO A 627 11.64 -21.31 6.65
CA PRO A 627 11.81 -21.40 5.19
C PRO A 627 13.27 -21.60 4.72
N LEU A 628 14.22 -21.74 5.65
CA LEU A 628 15.66 -21.89 5.35
C LEU A 628 16.15 -23.34 5.35
N SER A 629 15.31 -24.30 5.77
CA SER A 629 15.64 -25.72 5.77
C SER A 629 14.52 -26.54 5.13
N MET A 630 14.86 -27.66 4.48
CA MET A 630 13.84 -28.59 3.97
C MET A 630 12.90 -29.07 5.07
N HIS A 631 13.40 -29.19 6.31
CA HIS A 631 12.55 -29.57 7.44
C HIS A 631 11.53 -28.48 7.74
N GLY A 632 11.92 -27.21 7.81
CA GLY A 632 10.97 -26.15 8.13
C GLY A 632 9.91 -25.90 7.06
N LEU A 633 10.19 -26.21 5.79
CA LEU A 633 9.16 -26.25 4.73
C LEU A 633 8.25 -27.50 4.86
N TYR A 634 8.83 -28.64 5.21
CA TYR A 634 8.09 -29.90 5.35
C TYR A 634 7.31 -30.03 6.67
N SER A 635 7.73 -29.34 7.72
CA SER A 635 7.12 -29.34 9.05
C SER A 635 6.48 -28.00 9.36
N ASP A 636 6.04 -27.29 8.33
CA ASP A 636 5.41 -26.00 8.50
C ASP A 636 4.20 -26.15 9.43
N GLY A 637 4.24 -25.39 10.53
CA GLY A 637 3.24 -25.52 11.60
C GLY A 637 1.86 -25.05 11.16
N THR A 638 1.79 -24.17 10.17
CA THR A 638 0.58 -23.54 9.65
C THR A 638 -0.23 -24.58 8.90
N CYS A 639 0.38 -25.24 7.90
CA CYS A 639 -0.21 -26.38 7.19
C CYS A 639 -0.61 -27.54 8.12
N ALA A 640 0.26 -27.89 9.07
CA ALA A 640 -0.04 -28.95 10.03
C ALA A 640 -1.23 -28.61 10.94
N SER A 641 -1.40 -27.33 11.30
CA SER A 641 -2.50 -26.86 12.15
C SER A 641 -3.86 -26.85 11.44
N GLU A 642 -3.85 -26.68 10.11
CA GLU A 642 -5.03 -26.75 9.24
C GLU A 642 -5.39 -28.19 8.80
N GLY A 643 -4.56 -29.18 9.16
CA GLY A 643 -4.74 -30.56 8.75
C GLY A 643 -4.36 -30.83 7.28
N GLU A 644 -3.67 -29.88 6.66
CA GLU A 644 -3.23 -29.95 5.27
C GLU A 644 -1.90 -30.70 5.14
N PRO A 645 -1.65 -31.39 4.00
CA PRO A 645 -0.36 -32.02 3.73
C PRO A 645 0.78 -31.00 3.70
N PRO A 646 1.99 -31.42 4.10
CA PRO A 646 3.16 -30.55 4.10
C PRO A 646 3.52 -30.06 2.69
N LEU A 647 4.36 -29.02 2.61
CA LEU A 647 4.90 -28.53 1.33
C LEU A 647 5.85 -29.60 0.75
N ASP A 648 5.30 -30.53 -0.02
CA ASP A 648 5.99 -31.73 -0.52
C ASP A 648 6.14 -31.75 -2.05
N SER A 649 5.64 -30.72 -2.72
CA SER A 649 5.62 -30.62 -4.18
C SER A 649 5.73 -29.15 -4.63
N PRO A 650 6.29 -28.89 -5.83
CA PRO A 650 6.33 -27.54 -6.40
C PRO A 650 4.96 -26.86 -6.47
N TYR A 651 3.91 -27.64 -6.77
CA TYR A 651 2.54 -27.14 -6.84
C TYR A 651 2.07 -26.52 -5.52
N ARG A 652 2.35 -27.18 -4.38
CA ARG A 652 2.02 -26.63 -3.06
C ARG A 652 2.87 -25.42 -2.69
N VAL A 653 4.15 -25.44 -3.07
CA VAL A 653 5.08 -24.32 -2.83
C VAL A 653 4.66 -23.04 -3.55
N ILE A 654 4.04 -23.14 -4.72
CA ILE A 654 3.56 -21.97 -5.49
C ILE A 654 2.26 -21.40 -4.90
N ARG A 655 1.53 -22.20 -4.11
CA ARG A 655 0.20 -21.89 -3.53
C ARG A 655 0.22 -21.59 -2.05
N GLN A 656 1.40 -21.33 -1.51
CA GLN A 656 1.56 -20.98 -0.11
C GLN A 656 2.69 -19.95 0.02
N ASP A 657 2.49 -18.99 0.90
CA ASP A 657 3.34 -17.83 1.10
C ASP A 657 4.78 -18.15 1.57
N ASP A 658 4.99 -19.10 2.50
CA ASP A 658 6.35 -19.57 2.85
C ASP A 658 7.04 -20.28 1.67
N GLY A 659 6.27 -20.98 0.86
CA GLY A 659 6.71 -21.64 -0.37
C GLY A 659 7.18 -20.62 -1.41
N VAL A 660 6.39 -19.58 -1.63
CA VAL A 660 6.77 -18.43 -2.48
C VAL A 660 7.99 -17.73 -1.91
N THR A 661 8.00 -17.42 -0.62
CA THR A 661 9.16 -16.83 0.09
C THR A 661 10.41 -17.67 -0.16
N HIS A 662 10.30 -18.99 -0.07
CA HIS A 662 11.38 -19.92 -0.36
C HIS A 662 11.84 -19.83 -1.82
N GLY A 663 10.91 -19.83 -2.79
CA GLY A 663 11.26 -19.71 -4.20
C GLY A 663 11.92 -18.38 -4.58
N LEU A 664 11.44 -17.26 -4.02
CA LEU A 664 12.08 -15.95 -4.19
C LEU A 664 13.50 -15.93 -3.61
N LYS A 665 13.71 -16.56 -2.45
CA LYS A 665 15.05 -16.75 -1.86
C LYS A 665 15.97 -17.64 -2.72
N LEU A 666 15.45 -18.50 -3.60
CA LEU A 666 16.31 -19.24 -4.54
C LEU A 666 16.91 -18.32 -5.62
N LEU A 667 16.30 -17.17 -5.91
CA LEU A 667 16.77 -16.25 -6.94
C LEU A 667 17.99 -15.43 -6.51
N THR A 668 18.14 -15.11 -5.22
CA THR A 668 19.28 -14.31 -4.74
C THR A 668 20.46 -15.16 -4.28
N ALA A 669 21.67 -14.70 -4.60
CA ALA A 669 22.90 -15.44 -4.36
C ALA A 669 23.15 -15.70 -2.86
N ASP A 670 22.93 -14.67 -2.04
CA ASP A 670 23.12 -14.72 -0.59
C ASP A 670 22.25 -15.81 0.07
N ASN A 671 21.02 -15.97 -0.39
CA ASN A 671 20.14 -17.01 0.13
C ASN A 671 20.46 -18.38 -0.47
N PHE A 672 20.68 -18.47 -1.79
CA PHE A 672 20.89 -19.74 -2.45
C PHE A 672 22.15 -20.47 -1.94
N TYR A 673 23.27 -19.77 -1.72
CA TYR A 673 24.52 -20.40 -1.27
C TYR A 673 24.62 -20.60 0.22
N ARG A 674 24.04 -19.69 1.03
CA ARG A 674 24.14 -19.79 2.50
C ARG A 674 23.12 -20.76 3.10
N ARG A 675 22.16 -21.23 2.31
CA ARG A 675 21.22 -22.29 2.71
C ARG A 675 21.95 -23.62 2.82
N ASN A 676 21.64 -24.32 3.90
CA ASN A 676 22.13 -25.67 4.15
C ASN A 676 20.95 -26.61 4.38
N PHE A 677 20.47 -27.25 3.31
CA PHE A 677 19.51 -28.36 3.42
C PHE A 677 20.24 -29.62 3.89
N THR A 678 20.62 -29.70 5.17
CA THR A 678 21.01 -30.98 5.74
C THR A 678 19.75 -31.80 6.04
N SER A 679 19.76 -33.08 5.65
CA SER A 679 18.64 -34.03 5.74
C SER A 679 18.28 -34.49 7.15
N ASN A 680 18.99 -34.01 8.17
CA ASN A 680 18.92 -34.48 9.56
C ASN A 680 17.89 -33.73 10.42
N GLY A 681 16.98 -32.95 9.82
CA GLY A 681 15.83 -32.36 10.53
C GLY A 681 16.15 -31.21 11.49
N SER A 682 17.43 -30.81 11.63
CA SER A 682 17.82 -29.68 12.46
C SER A 682 17.69 -28.36 11.70
N ILE A 683 17.16 -27.31 12.35
CA ILE A 683 17.17 -25.93 11.85
C ILE A 683 18.60 -25.58 11.43
N ALA A 684 18.79 -25.35 10.14
CA ALA A 684 20.08 -24.96 9.60
C ALA A 684 20.27 -23.46 9.80
N HIS A 685 21.19 -23.08 10.69
CA HIS A 685 21.62 -21.68 10.76
C HIS A 685 22.29 -21.27 9.45
N VAL A 686 21.95 -20.09 8.94
CA VAL A 686 22.67 -19.43 7.85
C VAL A 686 24.15 -19.44 8.22
N GLN A 687 24.95 -20.22 7.50
CA GLN A 687 26.40 -20.20 7.69
C GLN A 687 26.90 -18.89 7.07
N PRO A 688 27.48 -17.96 7.85
CA PRO A 688 28.00 -16.72 7.29
C PRO A 688 29.16 -16.96 6.30
N TRP A 689 29.74 -18.17 6.32
CA TRP A 689 30.82 -18.59 5.44
C TRP A 689 30.49 -19.98 4.88
N VAL A 690 30.19 -20.06 3.59
CA VAL A 690 30.15 -21.33 2.87
C VAL A 690 31.43 -21.43 2.04
N ASN A 691 32.30 -22.38 2.40
CA ASN A 691 33.49 -22.69 1.61
C ASN A 691 33.06 -23.42 0.34
N LEU A 692 32.83 -22.65 -0.73
CA LEU A 692 32.44 -23.20 -2.02
C LEU A 692 33.66 -23.85 -2.70
N PRO A 693 33.48 -24.97 -3.44
CA PRO A 693 34.56 -25.59 -4.19
C PRO A 693 35.16 -24.64 -5.22
N SER A 694 36.48 -24.62 -5.37
CA SER A 694 37.19 -23.71 -6.29
C SER A 694 36.85 -23.91 -7.78
N GLN A 695 36.30 -25.07 -8.14
CA GLN A 695 35.79 -25.38 -9.47
C GLN A 695 34.42 -24.76 -9.79
N CYS A 696 33.74 -24.14 -8.82
CA CYS A 696 32.44 -23.52 -9.05
C CYS A 696 32.58 -22.11 -9.56
N TYR A 697 32.06 -21.88 -10.78
CA TYR A 697 31.72 -20.54 -11.18
C TYR A 697 30.41 -20.18 -10.51
N TRP A 698 30.48 -19.13 -9.75
CA TRP A 698 29.34 -18.29 -9.57
C TRP A 698 29.74 -17.07 -10.39
N GLY A 699 29.02 -16.80 -11.48
CA GLY A 699 29.30 -15.59 -12.25
C GLY A 699 29.25 -14.40 -11.31
N LYS A 700 29.79 -13.25 -11.74
CA LYS A 700 29.58 -11.97 -11.03
C LYS A 700 28.09 -11.57 -10.88
N THR A 701 27.15 -12.43 -11.27
CA THR A 701 25.72 -12.31 -11.01
C THR A 701 25.45 -12.64 -9.54
N ASP A 702 25.97 -11.80 -8.65
CA ASP A 702 25.56 -11.69 -7.26
C ASP A 702 24.18 -11.02 -7.24
N TYR A 703 23.16 -11.73 -7.72
CA TYR A 703 21.83 -11.15 -7.69
C TYR A 703 21.38 -10.96 -6.26
N ASP A 704 20.97 -9.75 -5.94
CA ASP A 704 20.56 -9.38 -4.61
C ASP A 704 19.07 -9.04 -4.56
N PHE A 705 18.64 -8.54 -3.40
CA PHE A 705 17.28 -8.08 -3.16
C PHE A 705 16.81 -7.05 -4.20
N TRP A 706 17.69 -6.15 -4.64
CA TRP A 706 17.35 -5.07 -5.58
C TRP A 706 17.14 -5.60 -7.01
N ASP A 707 17.95 -6.57 -7.44
CA ASP A 707 17.75 -7.25 -8.74
C ASP A 707 16.40 -7.98 -8.81
N LEU A 708 15.91 -8.47 -7.67
CA LEU A 708 14.57 -9.06 -7.57
C LEU A 708 13.48 -8.01 -7.73
N LEU A 709 13.61 -6.85 -7.05
CA LEU A 709 12.64 -5.76 -7.20
C LEU A 709 12.58 -5.23 -8.65
N TRP A 710 13.70 -5.24 -9.38
CA TRP A 710 13.73 -4.86 -10.79
C TRP A 710 12.89 -5.77 -11.68
N ALA A 711 12.70 -7.03 -11.31
CA ALA A 711 11.88 -7.95 -12.09
C ALA A 711 10.41 -7.52 -12.16
N PHE A 712 9.93 -6.69 -11.24
CA PHE A 712 8.58 -6.11 -11.29
C PHE A 712 8.42 -5.03 -12.37
N ARG A 713 9.51 -4.45 -12.87
CA ARG A 713 9.45 -3.35 -13.84
C ARG A 713 9.11 -3.86 -15.24
N ALA A 714 8.30 -3.10 -15.97
CA ALA A 714 8.09 -3.31 -17.41
C ALA A 714 9.42 -3.17 -18.18
N ASP A 715 9.70 -4.13 -19.05
CA ASP A 715 10.80 -4.09 -20.01
C ASP A 715 10.32 -4.62 -21.38
N PRO A 716 9.77 -3.73 -22.23
CA PRO A 716 9.31 -4.10 -23.57
C PRO A 716 10.41 -4.71 -24.45
N SER A 717 11.69 -4.38 -24.21
CA SER A 717 12.81 -4.92 -24.98
C SER A 717 13.04 -6.41 -24.73
N LYS A 718 12.55 -6.91 -23.59
CA LYS A 718 12.58 -8.31 -23.17
C LYS A 718 11.23 -9.03 -23.34
N GLY A 719 10.24 -8.36 -23.91
CA GLY A 719 8.88 -8.89 -24.09
C GLY A 719 7.92 -8.62 -22.91
N PHE A 720 8.35 -7.90 -21.87
CA PHE A 720 7.52 -7.58 -20.71
C PHE A 720 6.96 -6.16 -20.84
N GLY A 721 5.92 -6.00 -21.67
CA GLY A 721 5.31 -4.69 -21.96
C GLY A 721 4.67 -3.99 -20.75
N SER A 722 4.42 -4.72 -19.67
CA SER A 722 3.76 -4.24 -18.45
C SER A 722 4.58 -4.61 -17.21
N HIS A 723 4.31 -3.93 -16.10
CA HIS A 723 4.83 -4.34 -14.80
C HIS A 723 4.33 -5.75 -14.44
N PHE A 724 5.05 -6.46 -13.57
CA PHE A 724 4.58 -7.77 -13.12
C PHE A 724 3.28 -7.59 -12.33
N SER A 725 2.32 -8.47 -12.57
CA SER A 725 1.03 -8.49 -11.89
C SER A 725 0.62 -9.92 -11.62
N ILE A 726 0.13 -10.15 -10.41
CA ILE A 726 -0.46 -11.40 -9.94
C ILE A 726 -1.90 -11.54 -10.47
N VAL A 727 -2.02 -11.69 -11.78
CA VAL A 727 -3.29 -12.08 -12.42
C VAL A 727 -3.27 -13.58 -12.66
N GLN A 728 -4.46 -14.19 -12.77
CA GLN A 728 -4.60 -15.61 -13.08
C GLN A 728 -3.71 -16.01 -14.27
N GLY A 729 -2.79 -16.95 -14.03
CA GLY A 729 -1.79 -17.40 -15.00
C GLY A 729 -0.40 -16.78 -14.89
N ASN A 730 -0.15 -15.90 -13.92
CA ASN A 730 1.20 -15.47 -13.52
C ASN A 730 1.50 -15.98 -12.11
N ASP A 731 2.38 -16.96 -11.99
CA ASP A 731 2.76 -17.56 -10.71
C ASP A 731 4.24 -17.27 -10.33
N LEU A 732 4.72 -17.93 -9.27
CA LEU A 732 6.11 -17.86 -8.84
C LEU A 732 7.10 -18.30 -9.93
N VAL A 733 6.77 -19.33 -10.71
CA VAL A 733 7.63 -19.83 -11.81
C VAL A 733 7.69 -18.79 -12.93
N ASP A 734 6.58 -18.15 -13.29
CA ASP A 734 6.57 -17.05 -14.25
C ASP A 734 7.41 -15.87 -13.78
N PHE A 735 7.33 -15.53 -12.48
CA PHE A 735 8.19 -14.51 -11.89
C PHE A 735 9.68 -14.89 -11.98
N MET A 736 10.04 -16.15 -11.67
CA MET A 736 11.41 -16.64 -11.81
C MET A 736 11.91 -16.56 -13.27
N GLN A 737 11.06 -16.90 -14.24
CA GLN A 737 11.36 -16.76 -15.67
C GLN A 737 11.61 -15.30 -16.07
N ARG A 738 10.72 -14.41 -15.64
CA ARG A 738 10.83 -12.97 -15.86
C ARG A 738 12.09 -12.39 -15.22
N PHE A 739 12.39 -12.77 -13.99
CA PHE A 739 13.62 -12.38 -13.29
C PHE A 739 14.87 -12.76 -14.10
N ALA A 740 14.95 -14.00 -14.59
CA ALA A 740 16.09 -14.44 -15.38
C ALA A 740 16.20 -13.69 -16.72
N ALA A 741 15.07 -13.39 -17.37
CA ALA A 741 15.05 -12.66 -18.63
C ALA A 741 15.44 -11.18 -18.48
N ILE A 742 14.91 -10.49 -17.46
CA ILE A 742 15.21 -9.07 -17.18
C ILE A 742 16.67 -8.89 -16.79
N ASN A 743 17.20 -9.78 -15.94
CA ASN A 743 18.59 -9.70 -15.49
C ASN A 743 19.59 -10.35 -16.47
N GLU A 744 19.13 -10.77 -17.65
CA GLU A 744 19.95 -11.49 -18.65
C GLU A 744 20.72 -12.66 -18.05
N ALA A 745 20.09 -13.37 -17.12
CA ALA A 745 20.73 -14.44 -16.38
C ALA A 745 21.19 -15.56 -17.32
N HIS A 746 22.32 -16.16 -16.92
CA HIS A 746 22.89 -17.28 -17.66
C HIS A 746 21.86 -18.39 -17.87
N ALA A 747 21.86 -19.06 -19.03
CA ALA A 747 20.80 -20.02 -19.41
C ALA A 747 20.62 -21.21 -18.45
N TYR A 748 21.62 -21.51 -17.60
CA TYR A 748 21.52 -22.53 -16.55
C TYR A 748 21.10 -22.00 -15.17
N PHE A 749 20.91 -20.69 -15.01
CA PHE A 749 20.53 -20.08 -13.74
C PHE A 749 19.24 -20.69 -13.19
N LEU A 750 18.17 -20.70 -13.98
CA LEU A 750 16.88 -21.28 -13.59
C LEU A 750 16.87 -22.80 -13.55
N PRO A 751 17.41 -23.55 -14.53
CA PRO A 751 17.50 -25.00 -14.45
C PRO A 751 18.18 -25.54 -13.19
N GLN A 752 19.10 -24.79 -12.58
CA GLN A 752 19.75 -25.16 -11.31
C GLN A 752 18.94 -24.78 -10.07
N ARG A 753 17.90 -23.93 -10.20
CA ARG A 753 17.09 -23.40 -9.08
C ARG A 753 15.70 -24.01 -9.01
N LEU A 754 15.04 -24.17 -10.15
CA LEU A 754 13.68 -24.73 -10.23
C LEU A 754 13.53 -26.10 -9.55
N PRO A 755 14.50 -27.04 -9.61
CA PRO A 755 14.37 -28.31 -8.89
C PRO A 755 14.26 -28.14 -7.37
N PHE A 756 14.80 -27.05 -6.81
CA PHE A 756 14.72 -26.73 -5.38
C PHE A 756 13.40 -26.08 -4.97
N LEU A 757 12.50 -25.77 -5.90
CA LEU A 757 11.09 -25.51 -5.56
C LEU A 757 10.40 -26.75 -5.01
N ASN A 758 10.92 -27.96 -5.29
CA ASN A 758 10.48 -29.17 -4.62
C ASN A 758 11.21 -29.30 -3.25
N PRO A 759 10.52 -29.19 -2.10
CA PRO A 759 11.17 -29.30 -0.80
C PRO A 759 11.70 -30.71 -0.50
N LEU A 760 11.31 -31.73 -1.29
CA LEU A 760 11.85 -33.09 -1.23
C LEU A 760 13.09 -33.30 -2.11
N HIS A 761 13.64 -32.25 -2.73
CA HIS A 761 14.81 -32.39 -3.59
C HIS A 761 16.02 -32.92 -2.80
N GLY A 762 16.52 -34.12 -3.14
CA GLY A 762 17.53 -34.83 -2.36
C GLY A 762 18.95 -34.25 -2.35
N SER A 763 19.16 -33.07 -2.94
CA SER A 763 20.45 -32.36 -2.97
C SER A 763 20.35 -31.04 -2.22
N ASN A 764 21.49 -30.43 -1.91
CA ASN A 764 21.56 -29.12 -1.27
C ASN A 764 21.89 -28.03 -2.33
N PRO A 765 21.27 -26.83 -2.31
CA PRO A 765 21.60 -25.73 -3.20
C PRO A 765 23.10 -25.41 -3.24
N SER A 766 23.77 -25.47 -2.08
CA SER A 766 25.22 -25.29 -1.98
C SER A 766 26.06 -26.33 -2.76
N GLN A 767 25.46 -27.48 -3.12
CA GLN A 767 26.08 -28.50 -3.98
C GLN A 767 25.83 -28.26 -5.47
N SER A 768 24.90 -27.37 -5.83
CA SER A 768 24.50 -27.09 -7.22
C SER A 768 25.43 -26.08 -7.86
N CYS A 769 26.56 -26.57 -8.34
CA CYS A 769 27.66 -25.79 -8.86
C CYS A 769 27.53 -25.57 -10.37
N PHE A 770 27.57 -24.32 -10.84
CA PHE A 770 27.78 -24.06 -12.27
C PHE A 770 29.28 -24.23 -12.59
N LYS A 771 29.61 -25.27 -13.36
CA LYS A 771 31.00 -25.48 -13.79
C LYS A 771 31.32 -24.53 -14.93
N ARG A 772 32.33 -23.67 -14.73
CA ARG A 772 32.87 -22.80 -15.79
C ARG A 772 33.14 -23.57 -17.06
N CYS A 773 32.88 -22.95 -18.19
CA CYS A 773 33.27 -23.43 -19.51
C CYS A 773 32.65 -24.78 -19.89
N SER A 774 31.54 -25.14 -19.24
CA SER A 774 30.80 -26.38 -19.53
C SER A 774 29.94 -26.29 -20.79
N GLN A 775 29.58 -25.07 -21.20
CA GLN A 775 28.81 -24.85 -22.42
C GLN A 775 29.72 -24.85 -23.66
N PRO A 776 29.39 -25.63 -24.71
CA PRO A 776 30.14 -25.59 -25.95
C PRO A 776 29.79 -24.34 -26.77
N ALA A 777 30.79 -23.72 -27.37
CA ALA A 777 30.59 -22.77 -28.46
C ALA A 777 30.05 -23.50 -29.70
N ILE A 778 29.26 -22.82 -30.54
CA ILE A 778 28.75 -23.39 -31.79
C ILE A 778 29.60 -22.87 -32.95
N MET A 779 30.41 -23.74 -33.54
CA MET A 779 31.22 -23.38 -34.69
C MET A 779 30.34 -23.18 -35.93
N ALA A 780 30.82 -22.45 -36.94
CA ALA A 780 30.01 -22.09 -38.10
C ALA A 780 29.57 -23.27 -38.98
N ASN A 781 30.17 -24.44 -38.78
CA ASN A 781 29.73 -25.72 -39.38
C ASN A 781 28.64 -26.43 -38.54
N GLY A 782 28.12 -25.78 -37.49
CA GLY A 782 27.12 -26.30 -36.56
C GLY A 782 27.67 -27.23 -35.47
N GLN A 783 28.98 -27.51 -35.44
CA GLN A 783 29.56 -28.43 -34.47
C GLN A 783 29.77 -27.74 -33.10
N PRO A 784 29.36 -28.38 -31.99
CA PRO A 784 29.67 -27.90 -30.66
C PRO A 784 31.16 -28.09 -30.34
N GLN A 785 31.81 -27.04 -29.85
CA GLN A 785 33.21 -27.04 -29.44
C GLN A 785 33.29 -26.73 -27.94
N GLY A 786 33.75 -27.70 -27.15
CA GLY A 786 33.95 -27.52 -25.71
C GLY A 786 35.01 -26.46 -25.42
N ALA A 787 34.97 -25.92 -24.19
CA ALA A 787 35.91 -24.91 -23.73
C ALA A 787 36.67 -25.37 -22.47
N THR A 788 37.84 -24.77 -22.27
CA THR A 788 38.74 -25.05 -21.16
C THR A 788 38.78 -23.84 -20.24
N ILE A 789 38.83 -24.09 -18.93
CA ILE A 789 38.83 -23.02 -17.93
C ILE A 789 40.18 -22.30 -17.95
N ALA A 790 40.14 -20.98 -18.11
CA ALA A 790 41.28 -20.09 -17.97
C ALA A 790 41.00 -19.02 -16.91
N PRO A 791 42.01 -18.26 -16.42
CA PRO A 791 41.78 -17.16 -15.49
C PRO A 791 40.79 -16.15 -16.06
N ASN A 792 39.60 -16.09 -15.46
CA ASN A 792 38.51 -15.17 -15.80
C ASN A 792 37.82 -15.37 -17.16
N HIS A 793 38.11 -16.42 -17.93
CA HIS A 793 37.43 -16.70 -19.21
C HIS A 793 37.46 -18.19 -19.59
N CYS A 794 36.83 -18.52 -20.71
CA CYS A 794 36.78 -19.85 -21.29
C CYS A 794 37.48 -19.88 -22.65
N GLU A 795 38.45 -20.77 -22.82
CA GLU A 795 39.20 -20.96 -24.08
C GLU A 795 38.60 -22.09 -24.90
N VAL A 796 38.20 -21.80 -26.14
CA VAL A 796 37.50 -22.74 -27.01
C VAL A 796 38.48 -23.50 -27.90
N THR A 797 39.14 -22.77 -28.79
CA THR A 797 40.10 -23.33 -29.75
C THR A 797 40.91 -22.19 -30.40
N PRO A 798 42.18 -22.40 -30.74
CA PRO A 798 42.96 -21.37 -31.43
C PRO A 798 42.51 -21.19 -32.88
N ALA A 799 42.38 -19.94 -33.32
CA ALA A 799 42.25 -19.62 -34.74
C ALA A 799 43.63 -19.65 -35.44
N PRO A 800 43.69 -19.92 -36.76
CA PRO A 800 44.95 -19.87 -37.50
C PRO A 800 45.66 -18.54 -37.29
N ALA A 801 46.99 -18.54 -37.11
CA ALA A 801 47.76 -17.31 -36.89
C ALA A 801 47.67 -16.31 -38.07
N SER A 802 47.30 -16.78 -39.26
CA SER A 802 47.07 -15.97 -40.45
C SER A 802 45.69 -15.32 -40.51
N ALA A 803 44.75 -15.69 -39.62
CA ALA A 803 43.41 -15.13 -39.57
C ALA A 803 43.36 -13.97 -38.56
N ASN A 804 42.93 -12.80 -39.01
CA ASN A 804 42.60 -11.70 -38.12
C ASN A 804 41.16 -11.89 -37.60
N VAL A 805 41.02 -12.33 -36.35
CA VAL A 805 39.71 -12.59 -35.75
C VAL A 805 39.18 -11.34 -35.07
N GLN A 806 37.93 -11.02 -35.38
CA GLN A 806 37.17 -9.93 -34.79
C GLN A 806 35.96 -10.49 -34.04
N VAL A 807 35.45 -9.71 -33.08
CA VAL A 807 34.33 -10.09 -32.21
C VAL A 807 33.20 -9.07 -32.31
N SER A 808 31.96 -9.55 -32.20
CA SER A 808 30.77 -8.71 -32.15
C SER A 808 29.71 -9.44 -31.32
N GLY A 809 29.49 -8.95 -30.10
CA GLY A 809 28.63 -9.62 -29.11
C GLY A 809 29.08 -11.05 -28.86
N ARG A 810 28.30 -12.01 -29.35
CA ARG A 810 28.53 -13.47 -29.21
C ARG A 810 29.26 -14.11 -30.39
N VAL A 811 29.65 -13.35 -31.40
CA VAL A 811 30.10 -13.91 -32.68
C VAL A 811 31.59 -13.66 -32.89
N TRP A 812 32.33 -14.69 -33.30
CA TRP A 812 33.66 -14.54 -33.87
C TRP A 812 33.58 -14.57 -35.39
N TYR A 813 34.28 -13.63 -36.02
CA TYR A 813 34.39 -13.57 -37.46
C TYR A 813 35.82 -13.26 -37.90
N ALA A 814 36.16 -13.62 -39.13
CA ALA A 814 37.42 -13.25 -39.76
C ALA A 814 37.14 -12.60 -41.11
N GLU A 815 38.08 -11.80 -41.59
CA GLU A 815 38.05 -11.30 -42.96
C GLU A 815 38.44 -12.43 -43.93
N LYS A 816 37.81 -12.44 -45.11
CA LYS A 816 38.27 -13.31 -46.18
C LYS A 816 39.67 -12.87 -46.63
N THR A 817 40.56 -13.84 -46.83
CA THR A 817 41.89 -13.56 -47.34
C THR A 817 41.96 -13.79 -48.84
N PRO A 818 42.71 -12.96 -49.59
CA PRO A 818 42.92 -13.17 -51.01
C PRO A 818 43.78 -14.43 -51.22
N ILE A 819 43.31 -15.30 -52.09
CA ILE A 819 44.04 -16.45 -52.62
C ILE A 819 44.63 -16.04 -53.95
N CYS A 820 45.96 -16.10 -54.03
CA CYS A 820 46.72 -15.97 -55.26
C CYS A 820 47.46 -17.28 -55.54
N PRO A 821 46.86 -18.21 -56.30
CA PRO A 821 47.47 -19.50 -56.60
C PRO A 821 48.71 -19.36 -57.49
N VAL A 822 48.80 -18.28 -58.27
CA VAL A 822 49.99 -17.86 -59.02
C VAL A 822 50.13 -16.35 -58.84
N GLY A 823 51.35 -15.90 -58.51
CA GLY A 823 51.65 -14.50 -58.26
C GLY A 823 51.45 -14.07 -56.80
N ASN A 824 51.66 -12.78 -56.53
CA ASN A 824 51.47 -12.17 -55.21
C ASN A 824 50.26 -11.24 -55.22
N TYR A 825 49.52 -11.18 -54.10
CA TYR A 825 48.43 -10.22 -53.95
C TYR A 825 49.01 -8.80 -53.86
N ASP A 826 48.60 -7.92 -54.76
CA ASP A 826 49.14 -6.56 -54.87
C ASP A 826 48.28 -5.49 -54.17
N GLY A 827 47.23 -5.90 -53.46
CA GLY A 827 46.23 -5.02 -52.86
C GLY A 827 44.89 -5.01 -53.60
N ALA A 828 44.82 -5.55 -54.82
CA ALA A 828 43.56 -5.73 -55.55
C ALA A 828 43.45 -7.09 -56.26
N ASN A 829 44.54 -7.56 -56.87
CA ASN A 829 44.57 -8.75 -57.71
C ASN A 829 45.85 -9.56 -57.48
N CYS A 830 45.99 -10.69 -58.17
CA CYS A 830 47.18 -11.51 -58.13
C CYS A 830 48.12 -11.09 -59.24
N HIS A 831 49.14 -10.30 -58.89
CA HIS A 831 50.21 -9.89 -59.80
C HIS A 831 51.08 -11.10 -60.11
N VAL A 832 51.09 -11.51 -61.38
CA VAL A 832 51.86 -12.67 -61.83
C VAL A 832 53.26 -12.25 -62.28
N LEU A 833 53.34 -11.24 -63.13
CA LEU A 833 54.59 -10.82 -63.75
C LEU A 833 54.48 -9.40 -64.32
N THR A 834 55.58 -8.65 -64.21
CA THR A 834 55.84 -7.45 -65.03
C THR A 834 56.72 -7.86 -66.21
N PRO A 835 56.18 -7.97 -67.44
CA PRO A 835 56.93 -8.46 -68.60
C PRO A 835 58.16 -7.60 -68.93
N HIS A 836 59.20 -8.22 -69.48
CA HIS A 836 60.34 -7.50 -70.05
C HIS A 836 59.90 -6.42 -71.07
N PRO A 837 60.51 -5.21 -71.11
CA PRO A 837 60.04 -4.10 -71.95
C PRO A 837 59.99 -4.38 -73.46
N SER A 838 60.73 -5.38 -73.93
CA SER A 838 60.81 -5.77 -75.34
C SER A 838 59.79 -6.81 -75.78
N VAL A 839 58.89 -7.23 -74.88
CA VAL A 839 57.81 -8.17 -75.21
C VAL A 839 56.45 -7.54 -74.90
N SER A 840 55.41 -7.96 -75.63
CA SER A 840 54.04 -7.50 -75.40
C SER A 840 53.21 -8.59 -74.70
N PRO A 841 52.53 -8.29 -73.59
CA PRO A 841 51.64 -9.24 -72.92
C PRO A 841 50.35 -9.45 -73.72
N PHE A 842 49.82 -10.68 -73.72
CA PHE A 842 48.48 -10.97 -74.25
C PHE A 842 47.85 -12.19 -73.53
N ILE A 843 46.55 -12.39 -73.71
CA ILE A 843 45.80 -13.51 -73.14
C ILE A 843 45.32 -14.40 -74.29
N TRP A 844 45.56 -15.71 -74.19
CA TRP A 844 45.08 -16.68 -75.18
C TRP A 844 44.51 -17.91 -74.48
N GLN A 845 43.25 -18.25 -74.79
CA GLN A 845 42.51 -19.37 -74.18
C GLN A 845 42.54 -19.37 -72.62
N GLY A 846 42.59 -18.20 -72.00
CA GLY A 846 42.67 -18.07 -70.54
C GLY A 846 44.08 -18.22 -69.94
N HIS A 847 45.09 -18.45 -70.77
CA HIS A 847 46.50 -18.43 -70.37
C HIS A 847 47.08 -17.01 -70.49
N LEU A 848 48.05 -16.68 -69.63
CA LEU A 848 48.82 -15.44 -69.71
C LEU A 848 50.08 -15.67 -70.56
N TYR A 849 50.30 -14.82 -71.55
CA TYR A 849 51.41 -14.92 -72.50
C TYR A 849 52.17 -13.60 -72.65
N THR A 850 53.39 -13.70 -73.17
CA THR A 850 54.12 -12.60 -73.79
C THR A 850 54.60 -13.00 -75.18
N THR A 851 54.81 -12.03 -76.09
CA THR A 851 55.41 -12.30 -77.40
C THR A 851 56.84 -12.81 -77.26
N ALA A 852 57.25 -13.79 -78.07
CA ALA A 852 58.65 -14.23 -78.10
C ALA A 852 59.54 -13.21 -78.81
N LEU A 853 60.79 -13.10 -78.36
CA LEU A 853 61.85 -12.38 -79.08
C LEU A 853 62.32 -13.19 -80.30
N PRO A 854 63.00 -12.56 -81.27
CA PRO A 854 63.55 -13.26 -82.43
C PRO A 854 64.37 -14.51 -82.03
N GLY A 855 64.11 -15.63 -82.71
CA GLY A 855 64.69 -16.93 -82.36
C GLY A 855 63.89 -17.76 -81.35
N GLY A 856 62.67 -17.34 -80.99
CA GLY A 856 61.83 -18.04 -80.01
C GLY A 856 62.32 -17.86 -78.57
N VAL A 857 63.03 -16.76 -78.30
CA VAL A 857 63.60 -16.49 -76.98
C VAL A 857 62.54 -15.88 -76.07
N CYS A 858 62.34 -16.46 -74.90
CA CYS A 858 61.44 -15.98 -73.86
C CYS A 858 62.23 -15.36 -72.71
N PRO A 859 62.20 -14.03 -72.54
CA PRO A 859 62.77 -13.39 -71.36
C PRO A 859 62.12 -13.91 -70.08
N ASP A 860 60.81 -14.16 -70.14
CA ASP A 860 60.00 -14.70 -69.06
C ASP A 860 59.10 -15.82 -69.62
N GLY A 861 58.92 -16.90 -68.85
CA GLY A 861 58.05 -18.04 -69.22
C GLY A 861 58.71 -19.08 -70.14
N TRP A 862 57.89 -19.90 -70.80
CA TRP A 862 58.34 -20.99 -71.67
C TRP A 862 57.82 -20.85 -73.11
N PHE A 863 58.68 -21.08 -74.10
CA PHE A 863 58.33 -20.96 -75.53
C PHE A 863 57.49 -22.17 -75.98
N ASP A 864 56.26 -21.92 -76.42
CA ASP A 864 55.30 -22.97 -76.81
C ASP A 864 55.29 -23.31 -78.30
N GLY A 865 56.27 -22.78 -79.05
CA GLY A 865 56.34 -22.88 -80.51
C GLY A 865 55.84 -21.64 -81.24
N ALA A 866 55.18 -20.70 -80.55
CA ALA A 866 54.77 -19.41 -81.10
C ALA A 866 55.05 -18.23 -80.16
N ASN A 867 54.77 -18.37 -78.87
CA ASN A 867 54.87 -17.31 -77.87
C ASN A 867 55.42 -17.84 -76.54
N CYS A 868 55.59 -16.95 -75.57
CA CYS A 868 56.12 -17.26 -74.25
C CYS A 868 54.96 -17.38 -73.25
N GLN A 869 54.63 -18.60 -72.86
CA GLN A 869 53.58 -18.86 -71.88
C GLN A 869 54.10 -18.52 -70.48
N ILE A 870 53.38 -17.66 -69.77
CA ILE A 870 53.70 -17.21 -68.41
C ILE A 870 52.96 -18.05 -67.37
N ALA A 871 51.64 -18.22 -67.53
CA ALA A 871 50.83 -18.97 -66.58
C ALA A 871 49.59 -19.60 -67.25
N GLN A 872 49.16 -20.74 -66.71
CA GLN A 872 47.95 -21.46 -67.14
C GLN A 872 46.68 -20.91 -66.48
N PRO A 873 45.49 -21.06 -67.10
CA PRO A 873 44.22 -20.66 -66.52
C PRO A 873 43.97 -21.40 -65.21
N ILE A 874 43.49 -20.67 -64.21
CA ILE A 874 43.23 -21.20 -62.88
C ILE A 874 41.74 -21.14 -62.61
N ALA A 875 41.17 -22.24 -62.13
CA ALA A 875 39.72 -22.36 -61.97
C ALA A 875 39.12 -21.21 -61.15
N GLY A 876 38.28 -20.40 -61.82
CA GLY A 876 37.58 -19.22 -61.31
C GLY A 876 38.44 -17.99 -61.03
N HIS A 877 39.70 -17.97 -61.43
CA HIS A 877 40.49 -16.74 -61.54
C HIS A 877 40.49 -16.30 -63.01
N GLN A 878 40.11 -15.06 -63.28
CA GLN A 878 40.11 -14.52 -64.64
C GLN A 878 41.43 -13.83 -64.93
N PRO A 879 42.14 -14.19 -66.01
CA PRO A 879 43.35 -13.48 -66.42
C PRO A 879 42.96 -12.09 -66.94
N PHE A 880 43.78 -11.08 -66.65
CA PHE A 880 43.65 -9.75 -67.25
C PHE A 880 45.02 -9.05 -67.34
N ILE A 881 45.08 -7.99 -68.16
CA ILE A 881 46.26 -7.16 -68.33
C ILE A 881 45.92 -5.76 -67.83
N TRP A 882 46.75 -5.22 -66.93
CA TRP A 882 46.59 -3.86 -66.43
C TRP A 882 47.93 -3.14 -66.49
N GLN A 883 47.96 -1.98 -67.18
CA GLN A 883 49.19 -1.20 -67.40
C GLN A 883 50.38 -2.01 -67.93
N GLY A 884 50.11 -3.00 -68.78
CA GLY A 884 51.14 -3.86 -69.36
C GLY A 884 51.67 -4.96 -68.43
N MET A 885 51.11 -5.12 -67.23
CA MET A 885 51.44 -6.21 -66.30
C MET A 885 50.38 -7.33 -66.37
N LEU A 886 50.80 -8.56 -66.05
CA LEU A 886 49.97 -9.76 -66.12
C LEU A 886 49.37 -10.09 -64.75
N TYR A 887 48.05 -10.27 -64.71
CA TYR A 887 47.31 -10.53 -63.48
C TYR A 887 46.31 -11.68 -63.61
N PHE A 888 45.96 -12.25 -62.46
CA PHE A 888 44.72 -12.98 -62.25
C PHE A 888 43.84 -12.22 -61.25
N THR A 889 42.51 -12.24 -61.41
CA THR A 889 41.59 -11.74 -60.38
C THR A 889 41.83 -12.49 -59.07
N ALA A 890 41.92 -11.80 -57.93
CA ALA A 890 42.00 -12.48 -56.64
C ALA A 890 40.67 -13.19 -56.31
N LYS A 891 40.75 -14.39 -55.73
CA LYS A 891 39.60 -15.01 -55.07
C LYS A 891 39.72 -14.80 -53.59
N TYR A 892 38.60 -14.66 -52.91
CA TYR A 892 38.56 -14.49 -51.47
C TYR A 892 38.00 -15.77 -50.84
N ALA A 893 38.72 -16.32 -49.87
CA ALA A 893 38.26 -17.49 -49.12
C ALA A 893 38.40 -17.25 -47.63
N CYS A 894 37.73 -18.11 -46.86
CA CYS A 894 37.80 -18.05 -45.42
C CYS A 894 39.06 -18.75 -44.92
N PRO A 895 39.98 -18.04 -44.24
CA PRO A 895 41.11 -18.70 -43.58
C PRO A 895 40.65 -19.63 -42.46
N VAL A 896 39.48 -19.34 -41.87
CA VAL A 896 38.76 -20.16 -40.90
C VAL A 896 37.26 -19.82 -40.98
N GLY A 897 36.40 -20.80 -40.72
CA GLY A 897 34.95 -20.61 -40.74
C GLY A 897 34.30 -20.74 -42.12
N VAL A 898 33.08 -20.23 -42.26
CA VAL A 898 32.28 -20.28 -43.51
C VAL A 898 32.00 -18.88 -44.02
N SER A 899 31.88 -18.74 -45.35
CA SER A 899 31.59 -17.45 -45.99
C SER A 899 30.24 -16.91 -45.53
N PHE A 900 30.23 -15.70 -45.00
CA PHE A 900 29.03 -14.97 -44.57
C PHE A 900 29.03 -13.58 -45.21
N GLY A 901 28.15 -13.35 -46.18
CA GLY A 901 28.16 -12.11 -46.99
C GLY A 901 29.35 -12.01 -47.95
N SER A 902 29.68 -10.77 -48.36
CA SER A 902 30.70 -10.51 -49.39
C SER A 902 32.13 -10.74 -48.89
N ASN A 903 32.50 -10.20 -47.71
CA ASN A 903 33.90 -10.13 -47.25
C ASN A 903 34.19 -10.77 -45.88
N ILE A 904 33.19 -11.38 -45.23
CA ILE A 904 33.31 -11.88 -43.86
C ILE A 904 33.20 -13.40 -43.83
N CYS A 905 33.87 -14.00 -42.85
CA CYS A 905 33.82 -15.42 -42.52
C CYS A 905 33.26 -15.56 -41.11
N LEU A 906 32.13 -16.24 -40.98
CA LEU A 906 31.61 -16.62 -39.67
C LEU A 906 32.46 -17.79 -39.15
N ILE A 907 33.07 -17.63 -37.98
CA ILE A 907 33.88 -18.69 -37.36
C ILE A 907 33.01 -19.53 -36.43
N GLY A 908 32.18 -18.87 -35.62
CA GLY A 908 31.27 -19.51 -34.68
C GLY A 908 30.61 -18.49 -33.76
N THR A 909 29.81 -18.98 -32.83
CA THR A 909 29.14 -18.21 -31.80
C THR A 909 29.40 -18.80 -30.42
N THR A 910 29.50 -17.93 -29.42
CA THR A 910 29.63 -18.32 -28.02
C THR A 910 28.29 -18.80 -27.47
N PRO A 911 28.28 -19.49 -26.32
CA PRO A 911 27.04 -19.87 -25.66
C PRO A 911 26.14 -18.66 -25.27
N PRO A 912 24.82 -18.86 -25.06
CA PRO A 912 23.91 -17.79 -24.61
C PRO A 912 24.35 -17.19 -23.26
N GLY A 913 24.18 -15.86 -23.11
CA GLY A 913 24.58 -15.14 -21.89
C GLY A 913 26.08 -14.86 -21.76
N THR A 914 26.89 -15.17 -22.78
CA THR A 914 28.35 -14.94 -22.78
C THR A 914 28.76 -13.86 -23.78
N THR A 915 29.97 -13.32 -23.65
CA THR A 915 30.57 -12.38 -24.63
C THR A 915 31.78 -12.99 -25.31
N ALA A 916 31.85 -12.92 -26.63
CA ALA A 916 32.98 -13.40 -27.41
C ALA A 916 34.23 -12.53 -27.22
N ALA A 917 35.38 -13.19 -27.18
CA ALA A 917 36.69 -12.59 -27.03
C ALA A 917 37.74 -13.33 -27.86
N VAL A 918 38.86 -12.67 -28.08
CA VAL A 918 40.08 -13.30 -28.60
C VAL A 918 41.18 -13.02 -27.61
N THR A 919 41.76 -14.06 -27.00
CA THR A 919 42.84 -13.92 -26.03
C THR A 919 44.20 -14.25 -26.67
N GLY A 920 45.27 -14.26 -25.87
CA GLY A 920 46.64 -14.42 -26.35
C GLY A 920 46.81 -15.63 -27.26
N GLY A 921 47.58 -15.48 -28.34
CA GLY A 921 47.79 -16.55 -29.32
C GLY A 921 46.64 -16.77 -30.30
N ASN A 922 45.77 -15.77 -30.51
CA ASN A 922 44.58 -15.86 -31.37
C ASN A 922 43.59 -16.93 -30.88
N MET A 923 43.51 -17.12 -29.56
CA MET A 923 42.62 -18.10 -28.93
C MET A 923 41.19 -17.57 -28.96
N LEU A 924 40.27 -18.34 -29.56
CA LEU A 924 38.85 -18.03 -29.47
C LEU A 924 38.40 -18.28 -28.03
N SER A 925 37.85 -17.26 -27.41
CA SER A 925 37.47 -17.30 -25.99
C SER A 925 36.12 -16.64 -25.75
N TYR A 926 35.53 -16.90 -24.60
CA TYR A 926 34.37 -16.16 -24.14
C TYR A 926 34.40 -15.88 -22.64
N PHE A 927 33.72 -14.82 -22.26
CA PHE A 927 33.47 -14.46 -20.87
C PHE A 927 32.05 -14.87 -20.51
N GLU A 928 31.93 -15.67 -19.44
CA GLU A 928 30.66 -16.08 -18.82
C GLU A 928 30.16 -15.07 -17.80
#